data_AF-A0A924W847-F1
#
_entry.id   AF-A0A924W847-F1
#
_cell.length_a   1.000
_cell.length_b   1.000
_cell.length_c   1.000
_cell.angle_alpha   90.00
_cell.angle_beta   90.00
_cell.angle_gamma   90.00
#
_symmetry.space_group_name_H-M   'P 1'
#
loop_
_entity.id
_entity.type
_entity.pdbx_description
1 polymer ?
#
loop_
_entity_poly.entity_id
_entity_poly.type
_entity_poly.pdbx_seq_one_letter_code
_entity_poly.pdbx_strand_id
1 'polypeptide(L)'
;MSGHSRVTLLCTLAILGVAGTSQARPGPDVIVGDLPDVSNYTSGGAIGGIRAYSVGTTSCNLGDQELIWTANTNQHPVISQNLYRLANGRFEQIGQAWLKHGFCALQGTVCSNGCQPSPLGCGALGILCSDPYSSGLNGDQGGLGPKFQVNASTGGFPYPFQGQGTTGNAIFKRLQARDTDVNPAVNPGALYFVSSMYVQPQDALANNDNNNESYRRVTFAAGNRNISLTASTQREKPGIQAWKDNDASVTITNVDVPGDGRFIIASKATDLGGGTWHYEYAVQNLNSDRSGQSFSIPTPVGAVITNVGFKDVDYHSGEPYALTDWTSAAVPTSVSWATQTFAQNANANALRWDTIYNFRFDANVAPGTGSATIGLFKAGVPATAAGLAVIPGGGPPPAPVNDLCANASSIGNGVTPFSTALATSDAPTQSGCETSTTFFNDIWYTYSTPCSGNVTVNLCGASFDTKLAVYTSCPLANNTAIACNDDNNACGANSLQSSLTFAATAGTQYIFRVGAFVNGATGSGNITVAGPTCGPVPPANDNCANATTVSTGATNYDSTNATTDGPDEPTNCNFFGDTQISADVWFRYTTGNCGGAYTISLCGSGYDTEIGVYNNSCPTNANTVLACNDDQCALQSQVAPTLAANTTYLIRVGGYQGATGAGTLTITAPVCGPANDNCAAPAAITSYGETVFSNAGANNDGPAACASFGSDVWFTYTACVSGSHTLNTCAAATFDTVLLVYTGDCGALAQVACNDDTAGCGANDLSSSITWNATAGTTYRFRAGGFNGAQGTATLTLSGPACLPPGPANDNCNNRAGIALGATPFVTTGATTDGPAHAACDNAGSNQVTNDIWYNYPSSCNGVLTVDTCSDTNYDSKVAVYAYDGTCATISDATLVACNDDACGGSGLASRVSIPVQAGQNYAIRVGGYNGATGAGTLTLACVACPCDWNSSGTLTSQDFFDFIAAFFNDNADYNNDGQTSSQDFFDFLQCFLAPPNGCPA
;
A
#
# COMPACT_ATOMS: atom_id res chain seq x y z
N MET A 1 -69.47 31.30 -4.66
CA MET A 1 -69.44 32.25 -5.81
C MET A 1 -68.05 32.86 -5.87
N SER A 2 -67.43 32.88 -7.07
CA SER A 2 -66.22 33.65 -7.45
C SER A 2 -64.93 33.31 -6.66
N GLY A 3 -63.86 32.71 -7.20
CA GLY A 3 -63.32 32.70 -8.56
C GLY A 3 -62.28 33.82 -8.73
N HIS A 4 -61.03 33.65 -8.25
CA HIS A 4 -59.92 34.57 -8.56
C HIS A 4 -58.63 33.80 -8.88
N SER A 5 -58.12 34.08 -10.09
CA SER A 5 -56.89 33.60 -10.72
C SER A 5 -55.64 33.91 -9.91
N ARG A 6 -54.71 32.94 -9.85
CA ARG A 6 -53.30 33.22 -9.55
C ARG A 6 -52.57 33.53 -10.85
N VAL A 7 -52.08 34.77 -10.96
CA VAL A 7 -51.18 35.22 -12.01
C VAL A 7 -49.78 34.70 -11.67
N THR A 8 -49.26 33.81 -12.50
CA THR A 8 -47.86 33.37 -12.45
C THR A 8 -47.02 34.41 -13.20
N LEU A 9 -46.24 35.21 -12.48
CA LEU A 9 -45.27 36.13 -13.04
C LEU A 9 -44.03 35.33 -13.43
N LEU A 10 -43.86 35.01 -14.73
CA LEU A 10 -42.58 34.53 -15.26
C LEU A 10 -41.57 35.68 -15.17
N CYS A 11 -40.61 35.56 -14.26
CA CYS A 11 -39.41 36.38 -14.27
C CYS A 11 -38.35 35.65 -15.11
N THR A 12 -38.25 36.01 -16.39
CA THR A 12 -37.15 35.60 -17.27
C THR A 12 -35.89 36.34 -16.85
N LEU A 13 -35.05 35.70 -16.05
CA LEU A 13 -33.71 36.18 -15.75
C LEU A 13 -32.83 35.90 -16.97
N ALA A 14 -32.63 36.90 -17.82
CA ALA A 14 -31.62 36.89 -18.86
C ALA A 14 -30.24 36.94 -18.19
N ILE A 15 -29.58 35.79 -18.07
CA ILE A 15 -28.18 35.70 -17.70
C ILE A 15 -27.37 36.20 -18.91
N LEU A 16 -26.86 37.43 -18.83
CA LEU A 16 -25.73 37.83 -19.65
C LEU A 16 -24.55 36.95 -19.25
N GLY A 17 -24.21 36.00 -20.13
CA GLY A 17 -22.96 35.26 -20.04
C GLY A 17 -21.78 36.21 -20.21
N VAL A 18 -21.19 36.64 -19.10
CA VAL A 18 -19.82 37.14 -19.10
C VAL A 18 -18.96 35.90 -19.33
N ALA A 19 -18.31 35.83 -20.50
CA ALA A 19 -17.27 34.86 -20.75
C ALA A 19 -16.13 35.14 -19.75
N GLY A 20 -16.10 34.38 -18.66
CA GLY A 20 -14.94 34.33 -17.79
C GLY A 20 -13.80 33.71 -18.59
N THR A 21 -12.74 34.46 -18.81
CA THR A 21 -11.45 33.90 -19.23
C THR A 21 -11.05 32.86 -18.17
N SER A 22 -10.99 31.58 -18.54
CA SER A 22 -10.49 30.52 -17.68
C SER A 22 -9.05 30.83 -17.33
N GLN A 23 -8.81 31.40 -16.15
CA GLN A 23 -7.46 31.55 -15.65
C GLN A 23 -6.92 30.14 -15.34
N ALA A 24 -5.75 29.84 -15.87
CA ALA A 24 -5.03 28.60 -15.60
C ALA A 24 -4.74 28.47 -14.09
N ARG A 25 -4.76 27.24 -13.58
CA ARG A 25 -4.48 26.97 -12.16
C ARG A 25 -2.96 27.05 -11.90
N PRO A 26 -2.51 27.49 -10.71
CA PRO A 26 -1.09 27.51 -10.40
C PRO A 26 -0.45 26.11 -10.51
N GLY A 27 0.70 26.04 -11.20
CA GLY A 27 1.43 24.80 -11.46
C GLY A 27 0.84 23.96 -12.61
N PRO A 28 1.43 22.81 -12.93
CA PRO A 28 0.84 21.85 -13.87
C PRO A 28 -0.47 21.24 -13.31
N ASP A 29 -1.48 21.01 -14.16
CA ASP A 29 -2.78 20.43 -13.77
C ASP A 29 -3.28 19.49 -14.87
N VAL A 30 -3.11 18.18 -14.72
CA VAL A 30 -3.49 17.19 -15.74
C VAL A 30 -4.84 16.55 -15.47
N ILE A 31 -5.80 16.80 -16.35
CA ILE A 31 -7.13 16.20 -16.26
C ILE A 31 -7.42 15.23 -17.40
N VAL A 32 -8.39 14.34 -17.21
CA VAL A 32 -9.09 13.72 -18.34
C VAL A 32 -10.04 14.73 -18.98
N GLY A 33 -9.64 15.29 -20.10
CA GLY A 33 -10.43 16.21 -20.91
C GLY A 33 -11.54 15.54 -21.72
N ASP A 34 -11.31 14.34 -22.26
CA ASP A 34 -12.35 13.59 -22.95
C ASP A 34 -12.08 12.08 -22.92
N LEU A 35 -13.14 11.29 -23.10
CA LEU A 35 -13.10 9.85 -23.32
C LEU A 35 -13.67 9.56 -24.72
N PRO A 36 -12.88 9.75 -25.80
CA PRO A 36 -13.41 9.92 -27.16
C PRO A 36 -13.84 8.64 -27.86
N ASP A 37 -13.23 7.49 -27.55
CA ASP A 37 -13.51 6.21 -28.21
C ASP A 37 -13.37 5.01 -27.26
N VAL A 38 -13.77 3.83 -27.74
CA VAL A 38 -13.74 2.56 -26.98
C VAL A 38 -13.43 1.39 -27.91
N SER A 39 -12.83 0.33 -27.37
CA SER A 39 -12.55 -0.92 -28.08
C SER A 39 -13.04 -2.15 -27.31
N ASN A 40 -13.40 -3.22 -28.04
CA ASN A 40 -13.76 -4.53 -27.51
C ASN A 40 -12.85 -5.60 -28.13
N TYR A 41 -12.01 -6.23 -27.31
CA TYR A 41 -11.03 -7.24 -27.73
C TYR A 41 -11.57 -8.67 -27.65
N THR A 42 -12.81 -8.82 -27.16
CA THR A 42 -13.47 -10.11 -26.92
C THR A 42 -14.83 -10.18 -27.61
N SER A 43 -15.01 -9.46 -28.72
CA SER A 43 -16.27 -9.44 -29.48
C SER A 43 -16.67 -10.83 -30.01
N GLY A 44 -15.70 -11.73 -30.23
CA GLY A 44 -15.93 -13.12 -30.62
C GLY A 44 -16.39 -14.05 -29.49
N GLY A 45 -16.36 -13.61 -28.23
CA GLY A 45 -16.70 -14.44 -27.07
C GLY A 45 -15.87 -14.10 -25.84
N ALA A 46 -16.42 -14.36 -24.66
CA ALA A 46 -15.69 -14.18 -23.39
C ALA A 46 -14.60 -15.26 -23.23
N ILE A 47 -13.46 -14.88 -22.63
CA ILE A 47 -12.38 -15.81 -22.29
C ILE A 47 -12.47 -16.08 -20.80
N GLY A 48 -12.76 -17.33 -20.40
CA GLY A 48 -12.95 -17.67 -18.98
C GLY A 48 -14.10 -16.90 -18.31
N GLY A 49 -15.12 -16.51 -19.08
CA GLY A 49 -16.22 -15.67 -18.57
C GLY A 49 -15.90 -14.17 -18.51
N ILE A 50 -14.71 -13.74 -18.92
CA ILE A 50 -14.27 -12.33 -18.91
C ILE A 50 -14.35 -11.71 -20.32
N ARG A 51 -14.78 -10.46 -20.35
CA ARG A 51 -14.72 -9.56 -21.51
C ARG A 51 -13.61 -8.53 -21.30
N ALA A 52 -12.97 -8.11 -22.39
CA ALA A 52 -11.91 -7.10 -22.36
C ALA A 52 -12.21 -5.91 -23.26
N TYR A 53 -11.98 -4.73 -22.70
CA TYR A 53 -12.21 -3.44 -23.33
C TYR A 53 -11.00 -2.53 -23.18
N SER A 54 -11.07 -1.37 -23.82
CA SER A 54 -10.26 -0.21 -23.50
C SER A 54 -11.01 1.06 -23.89
N VAL A 55 -10.58 2.18 -23.34
CA VAL A 55 -11.20 3.50 -23.48
C VAL A 55 -10.10 4.47 -23.95
N GLY A 56 -10.37 5.21 -25.01
CA GLY A 56 -9.50 6.31 -25.41
C GLY A 56 -9.58 7.44 -24.40
N THR A 57 -8.51 8.22 -24.28
CA THR A 57 -8.41 9.34 -23.36
C THR A 57 -7.89 10.56 -24.09
N THR A 58 -8.26 11.74 -23.63
CA THR A 58 -7.61 12.99 -24.02
C THR A 58 -7.23 13.70 -22.74
N SER A 59 -5.94 13.83 -22.48
CA SER A 59 -5.44 14.63 -21.37
C SER A 59 -5.55 16.11 -21.70
N CYS A 60 -5.64 16.94 -20.67
CA CYS A 60 -5.51 18.38 -20.80
C CYS A 60 -4.72 18.96 -19.64
N ASN A 61 -3.82 19.90 -19.95
CA ASN A 61 -3.12 20.67 -18.92
C ASN A 61 -3.90 21.96 -18.65
N LEU A 62 -4.68 22.03 -17.56
CA LEU A 62 -5.40 23.25 -17.16
C LEU A 62 -4.56 24.19 -16.28
N GLY A 63 -3.28 23.84 -16.09
CA GLY A 63 -2.31 24.56 -15.29
C GLY A 63 -1.66 25.73 -16.03
N ASP A 64 -0.96 26.58 -15.28
CA ASP A 64 -0.21 27.73 -15.79
C ASP A 64 1.28 27.42 -16.05
N GLN A 65 1.67 26.15 -15.92
CA GLN A 65 2.99 25.62 -16.24
C GLN A 65 2.89 24.38 -17.14
N GLU A 66 3.94 24.11 -17.91
CA GLU A 66 4.04 22.91 -18.74
C GLU A 66 4.17 21.63 -17.90
N LEU A 67 3.62 20.52 -18.39
CA LEU A 67 3.66 19.21 -17.74
C LEU A 67 4.60 18.27 -18.51
N ILE A 68 5.65 17.77 -17.88
CA ILE A 68 6.65 16.89 -18.53
C ILE A 68 6.05 15.54 -18.91
N TRP A 69 6.43 15.06 -20.10
CA TRP A 69 5.90 13.88 -20.77
C TRP A 69 6.99 13.06 -21.47
N THR A 70 8.08 12.80 -20.75
CA THR A 70 9.26 12.12 -21.28
C THR A 70 9.02 10.61 -21.39
N ALA A 71 9.06 10.10 -22.61
CA ALA A 71 8.99 8.66 -22.88
C ALA A 71 10.16 7.92 -22.23
N ASN A 72 9.94 6.65 -21.88
CA ASN A 72 10.96 5.76 -21.37
C ASN A 72 11.66 6.17 -20.06
N THR A 73 11.00 7.02 -19.27
CA THR A 73 11.41 7.38 -17.91
C THR A 73 10.21 7.27 -16.97
N ASN A 74 10.32 7.66 -15.72
CA ASN A 74 9.18 7.85 -14.83
C ASN A 74 8.60 9.28 -14.87
N GLN A 75 8.99 10.09 -15.84
CA GLN A 75 8.57 11.49 -15.99
C GLN A 75 7.49 11.62 -17.08
N HIS A 76 6.44 10.83 -16.99
CA HIS A 76 5.25 10.90 -17.83
C HIS A 76 4.03 10.41 -17.03
N PRO A 77 2.80 10.70 -17.44
CA PRO A 77 1.64 10.21 -16.70
C PRO A 77 1.37 8.73 -16.96
N VAL A 78 0.85 8.07 -15.93
CA VAL A 78 0.17 6.78 -16.06
C VAL A 78 -1.35 7.00 -16.05
N ILE A 79 -2.07 6.15 -16.78
CA ILE A 79 -3.47 6.37 -17.12
C ILE A 79 -4.28 5.12 -16.76
N SER A 80 -5.20 5.26 -15.80
CA SER A 80 -6.07 4.17 -15.37
C SER A 80 -7.35 4.11 -16.21
N GLN A 81 -8.03 2.97 -16.21
CA GLN A 81 -9.32 2.79 -16.87
C GLN A 81 -10.20 1.88 -16.02
N ASN A 82 -11.45 2.29 -15.79
CA ASN A 82 -12.41 1.54 -14.98
C ASN A 82 -13.79 1.43 -15.65
N LEU A 83 -14.56 0.43 -15.24
CA LEU A 83 -15.94 0.22 -15.68
C LEU A 83 -16.87 0.09 -14.47
N TYR A 84 -18.01 0.78 -14.53
CA TYR A 84 -19.00 0.80 -13.46
C TYR A 84 -20.39 0.41 -13.96
N ARG A 85 -21.19 -0.15 -13.06
CA ARG A 85 -22.61 -0.47 -13.26
C ARG A 85 -23.45 0.18 -12.18
N LEU A 86 -24.51 0.90 -12.57
CA LEU A 86 -25.61 1.31 -11.70
C LEU A 86 -26.81 0.41 -11.97
N ALA A 87 -27.16 -0.45 -11.02
CA ALA A 87 -28.30 -1.36 -11.12
C ALA A 87 -28.97 -1.53 -9.75
N ASN A 88 -30.31 -1.54 -9.72
CA ASN A 88 -31.10 -1.71 -8.50
C ASN A 88 -30.69 -0.77 -7.35
N GLY A 89 -30.32 0.47 -7.68
CA GLY A 89 -29.88 1.47 -6.71
C GLY A 89 -28.42 1.33 -6.24
N ARG A 90 -27.66 0.36 -6.75
CA ARG A 90 -26.26 0.11 -6.38
C ARG A 90 -25.30 0.56 -7.47
N PHE A 91 -24.27 1.32 -7.11
CA PHE A 91 -23.21 1.76 -8.00
C PHE A 91 -21.92 0.97 -7.72
N GLU A 92 -21.54 0.09 -8.63
CA GLU A 92 -20.45 -0.88 -8.42
C GLU A 92 -19.37 -0.74 -9.50
N GLN A 93 -18.09 -0.77 -9.12
CA GLN A 93 -16.98 -0.93 -10.08
C GLN A 93 -16.86 -2.39 -10.52
N ILE A 94 -17.27 -2.70 -11.74
CA ILE A 94 -17.31 -4.07 -12.27
C ILE A 94 -16.07 -4.44 -13.10
N GLY A 95 -15.14 -3.51 -13.25
CA GLY A 95 -13.90 -3.75 -13.98
C GLY A 95 -12.84 -2.68 -13.76
N GLN A 96 -11.59 -3.11 -13.90
CA GLN A 96 -10.41 -2.25 -13.91
C GLN A 96 -9.39 -2.76 -14.95
N ALA A 97 -8.42 -1.93 -15.29
CA ALA A 97 -7.31 -2.26 -16.18
C ALA A 97 -5.96 -2.03 -15.50
N TRP A 98 -4.91 -2.60 -16.08
CA TRP A 98 -3.56 -2.07 -15.89
C TRP A 98 -3.44 -0.68 -16.54
N LEU A 99 -2.38 0.04 -16.21
CA LEU A 99 -2.19 1.44 -16.55
C LEU A 99 -1.51 1.62 -17.89
N LYS A 100 -2.00 2.55 -18.71
CA LYS A 100 -1.28 3.00 -19.89
C LYS A 100 -0.19 3.99 -19.47
N HIS A 101 1.03 3.77 -19.95
CA HIS A 101 2.13 4.72 -19.83
C HIS A 101 2.13 5.72 -21.00
N GLY A 102 2.23 7.02 -20.69
CA GLY A 102 2.42 8.09 -21.65
C GLY A 102 3.76 8.00 -22.40
N PHE A 103 3.78 8.44 -23.65
CA PHE A 103 5.01 8.40 -24.48
C PHE A 103 5.21 9.64 -25.36
N CYS A 104 4.16 10.42 -25.62
CA CYS A 104 4.25 11.68 -26.34
C CYS A 104 3.02 12.51 -26.00
N ALA A 105 3.21 13.79 -25.67
CA ALA A 105 2.13 14.76 -25.57
C ALA A 105 1.95 15.54 -26.87
N LEU A 106 0.83 15.33 -27.55
CA LEU A 106 0.38 16.23 -28.62
C LEU A 106 -0.14 17.55 -28.04
N GLN A 107 -0.08 18.62 -28.84
CA GLN A 107 -0.41 19.99 -28.43
C GLN A 107 -1.77 20.44 -29.00
N GLY A 108 -2.82 19.67 -28.73
CA GLY A 108 -4.18 19.90 -29.24
C GLY A 108 -4.97 20.95 -28.44
N THR A 109 -6.20 21.21 -28.87
CA THR A 109 -7.10 22.25 -28.32
C THR A 109 -8.44 21.72 -27.81
N VAL A 110 -8.55 20.43 -27.49
CA VAL A 110 -9.84 19.79 -27.12
C VAL A 110 -10.44 20.37 -25.84
N CYS A 111 -9.61 20.82 -24.91
CA CYS A 111 -10.08 21.41 -23.66
C CYS A 111 -10.17 22.94 -23.68
N SER A 112 -9.30 23.59 -24.44
CA SER A 112 -9.25 25.05 -24.54
C SER A 112 -8.76 25.47 -25.91
N ASN A 113 -9.34 26.55 -26.43
CA ASN A 113 -8.84 27.22 -27.63
C ASN A 113 -7.57 28.05 -27.36
N GLY A 114 -7.13 28.14 -26.10
CA GLY A 114 -5.97 28.91 -25.64
C GLY A 114 -4.69 28.10 -25.47
N CYS A 115 -4.55 26.93 -26.11
CA CYS A 115 -3.35 26.11 -26.04
C CYS A 115 -2.09 26.93 -26.37
N GLN A 116 -1.12 26.88 -25.46
CA GLN A 116 0.23 27.40 -25.61
C GLN A 116 1.17 26.18 -25.76
N PRO A 117 1.48 25.77 -27.01
CA PRO A 117 2.23 24.55 -27.25
C PRO A 117 3.62 24.61 -26.62
N SER A 118 4.03 23.51 -25.97
CA SER A 118 5.38 23.41 -25.42
C SER A 118 6.43 23.38 -26.55
N PRO A 119 7.57 24.09 -26.41
CA PRO A 119 8.72 23.95 -27.31
C PRO A 119 9.29 22.52 -27.33
N LEU A 120 9.06 21.73 -26.27
CA LEU A 120 9.51 20.35 -26.14
C LEU A 120 8.69 19.37 -26.98
N GLY A 121 7.57 19.82 -27.58
CA GLY A 121 6.71 18.98 -28.41
C GLY A 121 6.22 17.75 -27.65
N CYS A 122 6.54 16.54 -28.14
CA CYS A 122 6.17 15.29 -27.47
C CYS A 122 6.67 15.17 -26.02
N GLY A 123 7.73 15.90 -25.64
CA GLY A 123 8.34 15.81 -24.32
C GLY A 123 7.60 16.53 -23.19
N ALA A 124 6.56 17.34 -23.48
CA ALA A 124 5.74 18.00 -22.47
C ALA A 124 4.37 18.40 -23.01
N LEU A 125 3.33 18.40 -22.17
CA LEU A 125 2.02 18.96 -22.49
C LEU A 125 1.99 20.44 -22.13
N GLY A 126 1.86 21.30 -23.15
CA GLY A 126 1.82 22.74 -23.01
C GLY A 126 0.60 23.25 -22.24
N ILE A 127 0.67 24.51 -21.80
CA ILE A 127 -0.38 25.17 -21.02
C ILE A 127 -1.68 25.23 -21.82
N LEU A 128 -2.80 24.80 -21.22
CA LEU A 128 -4.12 24.73 -21.85
C LEU A 128 -4.20 23.82 -23.10
N CYS A 129 -3.16 23.01 -23.35
CA CYS A 129 -3.12 22.07 -24.47
C CYS A 129 -3.69 20.69 -24.08
N SER A 130 -3.98 19.88 -25.09
CA SER A 130 -4.55 18.54 -24.92
C SER A 130 -3.85 17.47 -25.75
N ASP A 131 -3.63 16.28 -25.18
CA ASP A 131 -3.06 15.12 -25.87
C ASP A 131 -4.05 13.93 -25.92
N PRO A 132 -4.45 13.46 -27.11
CA PRO A 132 -5.31 12.29 -27.28
C PRO A 132 -4.54 10.96 -27.42
N TYR A 133 -4.96 9.95 -26.67
CA TYR A 133 -4.65 8.53 -26.91
C TYR A 133 -5.92 7.76 -27.26
N SER A 134 -5.88 7.02 -28.37
CA SER A 134 -6.99 6.15 -28.77
C SER A 134 -7.12 4.95 -27.83
N SER A 135 -8.30 4.33 -27.80
CA SER A 135 -8.55 3.08 -27.07
C SER A 135 -7.58 1.98 -27.52
N GLY A 136 -7.13 1.99 -28.77
CA GLY A 136 -6.13 1.05 -29.28
C GLY A 136 -4.78 1.20 -28.56
N LEU A 137 -4.30 2.43 -28.39
CA LEU A 137 -3.06 2.72 -27.66
C LEU A 137 -3.20 2.43 -26.16
N ASN A 138 -4.36 2.76 -25.58
CA ASN A 138 -4.69 2.51 -24.18
C ASN A 138 -4.97 1.03 -23.87
N GLY A 139 -5.16 0.20 -24.89
CA GLY A 139 -5.34 -1.25 -24.77
C GLY A 139 -4.14 -2.05 -25.28
N ASP A 140 -3.00 -1.42 -25.55
CA ASP A 140 -1.79 -2.10 -26.02
C ASP A 140 -1.05 -2.80 -24.87
N GLN A 141 -1.07 -4.13 -24.85
CA GLN A 141 -0.57 -4.95 -23.74
C GLN A 141 0.92 -4.73 -23.44
N GLY A 142 1.73 -4.44 -24.46
CA GLY A 142 3.16 -4.21 -24.28
C GLY A 142 3.45 -2.93 -23.47
N GLY A 143 2.57 -1.94 -23.56
CA GLY A 143 2.68 -0.65 -22.86
C GLY A 143 1.81 -0.50 -21.61
N LEU A 144 1.16 -1.58 -21.16
CA LEU A 144 0.35 -1.58 -19.95
C LEU A 144 1.17 -2.06 -18.74
N GLY A 145 1.23 -1.22 -17.70
CA GLY A 145 1.95 -1.45 -16.44
C GLY A 145 1.02 -1.64 -15.23
N PRO A 146 1.46 -2.32 -14.16
CA PRO A 146 0.58 -2.68 -13.05
C PRO A 146 0.22 -1.49 -12.15
N LYS A 147 -0.96 -1.50 -11.51
CA LYS A 147 -1.37 -0.43 -10.58
C LYS A 147 -0.55 -0.45 -9.28
N PHE A 148 -0.13 -1.64 -8.82
CA PHE A 148 0.54 -1.80 -7.53
C PHE A 148 1.91 -1.11 -7.41
N GLN A 149 2.55 -0.75 -8.53
CA GLN A 149 3.84 -0.07 -8.54
C GLN A 149 3.74 1.46 -8.45
N VAL A 150 2.52 2.00 -8.48
CA VAL A 150 2.26 3.45 -8.53
C VAL A 150 1.84 3.95 -7.16
N ASN A 151 2.53 4.99 -6.68
CA ASN A 151 2.06 5.82 -5.58
C ASN A 151 1.25 6.97 -6.17
N ALA A 152 -0.08 6.89 -6.08
CA ALA A 152 -0.96 7.87 -6.70
C ALA A 152 -0.98 9.24 -6.01
N SER A 153 -0.62 9.34 -4.73
CA SER A 153 -0.56 10.63 -4.01
C SER A 153 0.66 11.47 -4.38
N THR A 154 1.72 10.83 -4.88
CA THR A 154 2.94 11.51 -5.33
C THR A 154 3.14 11.46 -6.84
N GLY A 155 2.31 10.68 -7.53
CA GLY A 155 2.47 10.35 -8.95
C GLY A 155 3.68 9.47 -9.28
N GLY A 156 4.45 9.03 -8.29
CA GLY A 156 5.70 8.30 -8.48
C GLY A 156 5.51 6.83 -8.86
N PHE A 157 6.35 6.35 -9.78
CA PHE A 157 6.41 4.94 -10.19
C PHE A 157 7.80 4.55 -10.72
N PRO A 158 8.17 3.26 -10.70
CA PRO A 158 9.42 2.78 -11.28
C PRO A 158 9.35 2.69 -12.80
N TYR A 159 10.48 2.96 -13.46
CA TYR A 159 10.67 2.69 -14.89
C TYR A 159 12.02 1.99 -15.13
N PRO A 160 12.10 0.94 -15.97
CA PRO A 160 10.98 0.27 -16.65
C PRO A 160 10.05 -0.40 -15.64
N PHE A 161 8.75 -0.38 -15.93
CA PHE A 161 7.74 -1.00 -15.07
C PHE A 161 7.73 -2.52 -15.25
N GLN A 162 7.24 -3.24 -14.25
CA GLN A 162 7.23 -4.70 -14.27
C GLN A 162 6.32 -5.23 -15.38
N GLY A 163 6.85 -6.18 -16.16
CA GLY A 163 6.12 -6.79 -17.26
C GLY A 163 6.00 -5.88 -18.49
N GLN A 164 6.81 -4.84 -18.63
CA GLN A 164 6.90 -4.09 -19.88
C GLN A 164 7.21 -5.01 -21.07
N GLY A 165 6.52 -4.80 -22.20
CA GLY A 165 6.68 -5.59 -23.42
C GLY A 165 6.03 -6.98 -23.38
N THR A 166 5.51 -7.43 -22.23
CA THR A 166 4.83 -8.73 -22.15
C THR A 166 3.41 -8.66 -22.69
N THR A 167 3.02 -9.69 -23.43
CA THR A 167 1.68 -9.84 -24.01
C THR A 167 1.09 -11.21 -23.64
N GLY A 168 -0.22 -11.38 -23.83
CA GLY A 168 -0.92 -12.59 -23.46
C GLY A 168 -2.20 -12.78 -24.30
N ASN A 169 -3.16 -13.52 -23.75
CA ASN A 169 -4.48 -13.64 -24.40
C ASN A 169 -5.20 -12.28 -24.45
N ALA A 170 -6.36 -12.20 -25.11
CA ALA A 170 -7.04 -10.92 -25.34
C ALA A 170 -7.44 -10.15 -24.06
N ILE A 171 -7.59 -10.82 -22.91
CA ILE A 171 -7.98 -10.18 -21.65
C ILE A 171 -6.79 -9.64 -20.84
N PHE A 172 -5.58 -10.17 -21.08
CA PHE A 172 -4.39 -9.82 -20.31
C PHE A 172 -4.16 -8.31 -20.27
N LYS A 173 -3.98 -7.76 -19.06
CA LYS A 173 -3.74 -6.34 -18.70
C LYS A 173 -4.83 -5.32 -19.07
N ARG A 174 -5.74 -5.64 -19.99
CA ARG A 174 -6.79 -4.72 -20.45
C ARG A 174 -7.89 -4.52 -19.39
N LEU A 175 -8.85 -3.63 -19.67
CA LEU A 175 -10.02 -3.43 -18.82
C LEU A 175 -10.89 -4.69 -18.82
N GLN A 176 -10.84 -5.47 -17.73
CA GLN A 176 -11.56 -6.72 -17.60
C GLN A 176 -12.91 -6.51 -16.90
N ALA A 177 -13.96 -7.15 -17.39
CA ALA A 177 -15.25 -7.25 -16.71
C ALA A 177 -15.88 -8.63 -16.97
N ARG A 178 -16.64 -9.16 -16.01
CA ARG A 178 -17.35 -10.44 -16.20
C ARG A 178 -18.44 -10.28 -17.27
N ASP A 179 -18.60 -11.27 -18.15
CA ASP A 179 -19.65 -11.24 -19.20
C ASP A 179 -21.03 -11.05 -18.58
N THR A 180 -21.28 -11.66 -17.42
CA THR A 180 -22.53 -11.55 -16.68
C THR A 180 -22.83 -10.14 -16.22
N ASP A 181 -21.84 -9.32 -15.90
CA ASP A 181 -22.05 -7.96 -15.40
C ASP A 181 -22.40 -6.96 -16.49
N VAL A 182 -21.84 -7.16 -17.69
CA VAL A 182 -22.07 -6.30 -18.87
C VAL A 182 -23.17 -6.82 -19.79
N ASN A 183 -23.77 -7.98 -19.48
CA ASN A 183 -24.85 -8.56 -20.28
C ASN A 183 -26.18 -7.85 -20.02
N PRO A 184 -26.75 -7.11 -21.00
CA PRO A 184 -28.00 -6.39 -20.82
C PRO A 184 -29.21 -7.30 -20.57
N ALA A 185 -29.16 -8.56 -21.01
CA ALA A 185 -30.23 -9.53 -20.76
C ALA A 185 -30.25 -10.02 -19.30
N VAL A 186 -29.09 -10.01 -18.62
CA VAL A 186 -28.96 -10.37 -17.20
C VAL A 186 -29.22 -9.15 -16.30
N ASN A 187 -28.88 -7.95 -16.78
CA ASN A 187 -28.99 -6.71 -16.02
C ASN A 187 -29.97 -5.72 -16.69
N PRO A 188 -31.27 -6.05 -16.80
CA PRO A 188 -32.23 -5.18 -17.46
C PRO A 188 -32.31 -3.83 -16.72
N GLY A 189 -32.21 -2.74 -17.48
CA GLY A 189 -32.28 -1.38 -16.94
C GLY A 189 -31.01 -0.86 -16.27
N ALA A 190 -29.92 -1.63 -16.24
CA ALA A 190 -28.65 -1.17 -15.71
C ALA A 190 -28.06 -0.03 -16.56
N LEU A 191 -27.43 0.94 -15.90
CA LEU A 191 -26.62 1.98 -16.55
C LEU A 191 -25.15 1.64 -16.39
N TYR A 192 -24.34 1.97 -17.39
CA TYR A 192 -22.91 1.67 -17.39
C TYR A 192 -22.10 2.93 -17.64
N PHE A 193 -20.92 2.99 -17.03
CA PHE A 193 -20.03 4.13 -17.10
C PHE A 193 -18.59 3.65 -17.21
N VAL A 194 -17.79 4.33 -17.99
CA VAL A 194 -16.33 4.19 -17.95
C VAL A 194 -15.73 5.43 -17.32
N SER A 195 -14.60 5.27 -16.64
CA SER A 195 -13.75 6.40 -16.24
C SER A 195 -12.31 6.15 -16.60
N SER A 196 -11.54 7.21 -16.55
CA SER A 196 -10.09 7.19 -16.59
C SER A 196 -9.55 8.28 -15.69
N MET A 197 -8.32 8.09 -15.20
CA MET A 197 -7.58 9.05 -14.39
C MET A 197 -6.15 9.18 -14.93
N TYR A 198 -5.61 10.39 -14.96
CA TYR A 198 -4.17 10.65 -15.15
C TYR A 198 -3.49 10.77 -13.78
N VAL A 199 -2.31 10.16 -13.63
CA VAL A 199 -1.47 10.30 -12.43
C VAL A 199 -0.08 10.74 -12.89
N GLN A 200 0.39 11.90 -12.42
CA GLN A 200 1.65 12.50 -12.86
C GLN A 200 2.37 13.21 -11.68
N PRO A 201 3.70 13.07 -11.51
CA PRO A 201 4.41 13.59 -10.35
C PRO A 201 4.37 15.10 -10.10
N GLN A 202 4.48 15.92 -11.14
CA GLN A 202 4.46 17.38 -11.07
C GLN A 202 3.06 17.93 -10.79
N ASP A 203 2.02 17.26 -11.30
CA ASP A 203 0.64 17.56 -10.99
C ASP A 203 0.32 17.30 -9.51
N ALA A 204 0.77 16.15 -8.98
CA ALA A 204 0.69 15.83 -7.55
C ALA A 204 1.51 16.80 -6.70
N LEU A 205 2.73 17.15 -7.12
CA LEU A 205 3.57 18.14 -6.41
C LEU A 205 2.92 19.54 -6.38
N ALA A 206 2.13 19.88 -7.40
CA ALA A 206 1.34 21.10 -7.45
C ALA A 206 0.05 21.05 -6.62
N ASN A 207 -0.30 19.89 -6.04
CA ASN A 207 -1.57 19.60 -5.36
C ASN A 207 -2.80 19.78 -6.26
N ASN A 208 -2.67 19.52 -7.56
CA ASN A 208 -3.77 19.57 -8.51
C ASN A 208 -4.42 18.18 -8.76
N ASP A 209 -3.86 17.11 -8.21
CA ASP A 209 -4.18 15.70 -8.49
C ASP A 209 -5.59 15.20 -8.13
N ASN A 210 -6.41 16.04 -7.49
CA ASN A 210 -7.73 15.67 -6.99
C ASN A 210 -8.88 15.85 -8.01
N ASN A 211 -8.59 16.33 -9.23
CA ASN A 211 -9.57 16.49 -10.32
C ASN A 211 -9.22 15.64 -11.56
N ASN A 212 -8.27 14.71 -11.45
CA ASN A 212 -7.68 14.04 -12.60
C ASN A 212 -8.56 12.96 -13.24
N GLU A 213 -9.66 12.58 -12.59
CA GLU A 213 -10.57 11.55 -13.10
C GLU A 213 -11.76 12.18 -13.84
N SER A 214 -12.23 11.53 -14.90
CA SER A 214 -13.50 11.85 -15.56
C SER A 214 -14.25 10.61 -15.97
N TYR A 215 -15.57 10.70 -16.02
CA TYR A 215 -16.42 9.58 -16.41
C TYR A 215 -17.27 9.88 -17.65
N ARG A 216 -17.67 8.83 -18.36
CA ARG A 216 -18.60 8.89 -19.50
C ARG A 216 -19.53 7.69 -19.51
N ARG A 217 -20.79 7.90 -19.89
CA ARG A 217 -21.80 6.85 -19.97
C ARG A 217 -21.55 5.94 -21.18
N VAL A 218 -21.80 4.64 -21.02
CA VAL A 218 -21.67 3.65 -22.09
C VAL A 218 -22.86 2.70 -22.13
N THR A 219 -23.00 1.96 -23.23
CA THR A 219 -23.97 0.88 -23.40
C THR A 219 -23.29 -0.35 -23.99
N PHE A 220 -23.84 -1.54 -23.71
CA PHE A 220 -23.38 -2.81 -24.27
C PHE A 220 -24.43 -3.41 -25.22
N ALA A 221 -23.98 -3.92 -26.37
CA ALA A 221 -24.84 -4.66 -27.29
C ALA A 221 -25.20 -6.05 -26.74
N ALA A 222 -26.45 -6.49 -26.88
CA ALA A 222 -26.92 -7.77 -26.35
C ALA A 222 -26.17 -9.00 -26.93
N GLY A 223 -25.70 -8.92 -28.18
CA GLY A 223 -25.00 -10.00 -28.87
C GLY A 223 -23.52 -10.09 -28.51
N ASN A 224 -22.68 -9.37 -29.22
CA ASN A 224 -21.21 -9.43 -29.07
C ASN A 224 -20.66 -8.61 -27.89
N ARG A 225 -21.53 -8.01 -27.06
CA ARG A 225 -21.16 -7.12 -25.95
C ARG A 225 -20.28 -5.95 -26.41
N ASN A 226 -20.46 -5.48 -27.64
CA ASN A 226 -19.78 -4.25 -28.07
C ASN A 226 -20.18 -3.09 -27.17
N ILE A 227 -19.16 -2.40 -26.67
CA ILE A 227 -19.28 -1.18 -25.90
C ILE A 227 -19.49 0.00 -26.85
N SER A 228 -20.30 0.97 -26.45
CA SER A 228 -20.54 2.20 -27.21
C SER A 228 -20.69 3.38 -26.26
N LEU A 229 -20.01 4.48 -26.57
CA LEU A 229 -20.10 5.72 -25.80
C LEU A 229 -21.46 6.39 -25.99
N THR A 230 -22.00 6.92 -24.90
CA THR A 230 -23.24 7.68 -24.88
C THR A 230 -23.04 8.95 -24.05
N ALA A 231 -23.74 10.04 -24.38
CA ALA A 231 -23.56 11.36 -23.76
C ALA A 231 -22.12 11.92 -23.87
N SER A 232 -21.90 13.11 -23.31
CA SER A 232 -20.60 13.76 -23.22
C SER A 232 -19.83 13.32 -21.98
N THR A 233 -18.50 13.37 -22.03
CA THR A 233 -17.63 13.20 -20.86
C THR A 233 -17.98 14.23 -19.79
N GLN A 234 -18.09 13.75 -18.56
CA GLN A 234 -18.24 14.57 -17.37
C GLN A 234 -16.84 14.86 -16.84
N ARG A 235 -16.25 15.96 -17.33
CA ARG A 235 -14.87 16.37 -17.03
C ARG A 235 -14.70 16.66 -15.54
N GLU A 236 -13.52 16.30 -15.01
CA GLU A 236 -13.09 16.53 -13.62
C GLU A 236 -14.04 15.94 -12.56
N LYS A 237 -14.82 14.93 -12.96
CA LYS A 237 -15.76 14.23 -12.08
C LYS A 237 -15.39 12.76 -11.97
N PRO A 238 -15.07 12.27 -10.77
CA PRO A 238 -14.68 10.88 -10.58
C PRO A 238 -15.81 9.91 -10.90
N GLY A 239 -15.48 8.64 -11.17
CA GLY A 239 -16.44 7.62 -11.57
C GLY A 239 -17.65 7.53 -10.62
N ILE A 240 -17.42 7.61 -9.31
CA ILE A 240 -18.45 7.57 -8.27
C ILE A 240 -19.50 8.68 -8.36
N GLN A 241 -19.14 9.84 -8.95
CA GLN A 241 -20.06 10.96 -9.15
C GLN A 241 -21.22 10.60 -10.08
N ALA A 242 -21.04 9.63 -10.97
CA ALA A 242 -22.10 9.12 -11.84
C ALA A 242 -23.30 8.56 -11.07
N TRP A 243 -23.11 8.08 -9.84
CA TRP A 243 -24.23 7.62 -9.02
C TRP A 243 -25.17 8.78 -8.67
N LYS A 244 -24.62 9.87 -8.12
CA LYS A 244 -25.39 11.07 -7.74
C LYS A 244 -25.99 11.79 -8.95
N ASP A 245 -25.27 11.81 -10.06
CA ASP A 245 -25.75 12.43 -11.30
C ASP A 245 -26.96 11.67 -11.90
N ASN A 246 -27.18 10.40 -11.51
CA ASN A 246 -28.34 9.59 -11.93
C ASN A 246 -29.34 9.29 -10.79
N ASP A 247 -28.99 9.63 -9.54
CA ASP A 247 -29.83 9.48 -8.37
C ASP A 247 -29.56 10.62 -7.37
N ALA A 248 -30.42 11.63 -7.38
CA ALA A 248 -30.26 12.84 -6.56
C ALA A 248 -30.38 12.58 -5.05
N SER A 249 -30.85 11.41 -4.61
CA SER A 249 -30.89 11.04 -3.19
C SER A 249 -29.53 10.62 -2.63
N VAL A 250 -28.54 10.39 -3.50
CA VAL A 250 -27.18 10.03 -3.11
C VAL A 250 -26.45 11.26 -2.59
N THR A 251 -25.86 11.10 -1.41
CA THR A 251 -24.93 12.08 -0.84
C THR A 251 -23.50 11.66 -1.18
N ILE A 252 -22.63 12.64 -1.45
CA ILE A 252 -21.21 12.41 -1.75
C ILE A 252 -20.39 13.35 -0.85
N THR A 253 -19.37 12.79 -0.22
CA THR A 253 -18.45 13.51 0.66
C THR A 253 -17.02 13.15 0.32
N ASN A 254 -16.16 14.16 0.12
CA ASN A 254 -14.72 13.98 0.01
C ASN A 254 -14.11 13.85 1.40
N VAL A 255 -13.14 12.96 1.55
CA VAL A 255 -12.42 12.67 2.78
C VAL A 255 -10.93 12.72 2.48
N ASP A 256 -10.29 13.84 2.84
CA ASP A 256 -8.88 14.09 2.55
C ASP A 256 -8.00 13.59 3.71
N VAL A 257 -6.95 12.83 3.37
CA VAL A 257 -5.90 12.38 4.30
C VAL A 257 -4.73 13.35 4.19
N PRO A 258 -4.41 14.09 5.28
CA PRO A 258 -3.32 15.07 5.25
C PRO A 258 -2.00 14.47 4.80
N GLY A 259 -1.34 15.12 3.83
CA GLY A 259 -0.04 14.70 3.29
C GLY A 259 -0.07 13.39 2.49
N ASP A 260 -1.24 12.89 2.11
CA ASP A 260 -1.40 11.70 1.28
C ASP A 260 -2.41 11.95 0.14
N GLY A 261 -3.65 11.48 0.25
CA GLY A 261 -4.65 11.64 -0.82
C GLY A 261 -6.09 11.60 -0.31
N ARG A 262 -7.03 11.40 -1.22
CA ARG A 262 -8.48 11.55 -1.04
C ARG A 262 -9.22 10.22 -1.17
N PHE A 263 -10.19 10.04 -0.28
CA PHE A 263 -11.31 9.11 -0.46
C PHE A 263 -12.60 9.87 -0.77
N ILE A 264 -13.57 9.19 -1.36
CA ILE A 264 -14.90 9.72 -1.65
C ILE A 264 -15.93 8.72 -1.15
N ILE A 265 -16.79 9.16 -0.24
CA ILE A 265 -17.89 8.34 0.29
C ILE A 265 -19.17 8.78 -0.39
N ALA A 266 -19.81 7.85 -1.10
CA ALA A 266 -21.18 8.01 -1.57
C ALA A 266 -22.12 7.15 -0.73
N SER A 267 -23.26 7.71 -0.31
CA SER A 267 -24.22 6.99 0.54
C SER A 267 -25.67 7.34 0.26
N LYS A 268 -26.53 6.33 0.43
CA LYS A 268 -27.99 6.42 0.24
C LYS A 268 -28.72 5.51 1.22
N ALA A 269 -29.89 5.94 1.69
CA ALA A 269 -30.85 5.08 2.37
C ALA A 269 -32.16 4.97 1.58
N THR A 270 -32.75 3.78 1.53
CA THR A 270 -34.03 3.50 0.86
C THR A 270 -35.02 2.89 1.84
N ASP A 271 -36.23 3.46 1.93
CA ASP A 271 -37.31 2.92 2.76
C ASP A 271 -37.81 1.60 2.15
N LEU A 272 -37.78 0.52 2.94
CA LEU A 272 -38.33 -0.78 2.55
C LEU A 272 -39.78 -0.98 3.04
N GLY A 273 -40.31 -0.03 3.80
CA GLY A 273 -41.58 -0.16 4.51
C GLY A 273 -41.42 -0.87 5.87
N GLY A 274 -42.44 -0.76 6.71
CA GLY A 274 -42.45 -1.43 8.02
C GLY A 274 -41.43 -0.90 9.04
N GLY A 275 -40.82 0.26 8.79
CA GLY A 275 -39.78 0.85 9.63
C GLY A 275 -38.36 0.36 9.34
N THR A 276 -38.18 -0.46 8.30
CA THR A 276 -36.86 -0.97 7.87
C THR A 276 -36.33 -0.17 6.69
N TRP A 277 -35.03 0.12 6.71
CA TRP A 277 -34.34 0.91 5.71
C TRP A 277 -33.11 0.15 5.19
N HIS A 278 -32.90 0.20 3.88
CA HIS A 278 -31.69 -0.30 3.22
C HIS A 278 -30.66 0.81 3.10
N TYR A 279 -29.46 0.59 3.65
CA TYR A 279 -28.33 1.50 3.55
C TYR A 279 -27.32 0.95 2.54
N GLU A 280 -26.93 1.78 1.56
CA GLU A 280 -25.97 1.43 0.53
C GLU A 280 -24.86 2.50 0.51
N TYR A 281 -23.61 2.03 0.48
CA TYR A 281 -22.41 2.86 0.44
C TYR A 281 -21.52 2.41 -0.71
N ALA A 282 -20.89 3.38 -1.38
CA ALA A 282 -19.76 3.17 -2.26
C ALA A 282 -18.63 4.07 -1.76
N VAL A 283 -17.44 3.50 -1.55
CA VAL A 283 -16.27 4.26 -1.10
C VAL A 283 -15.19 4.12 -2.16
N GLN A 284 -14.86 5.23 -2.81
CA GLN A 284 -13.74 5.32 -3.73
C GLN A 284 -12.50 5.76 -2.96
N ASN A 285 -11.37 5.08 -3.16
CA ASN A 285 -10.08 5.70 -2.94
C ASN A 285 -9.65 6.34 -4.27
N LEU A 286 -9.53 7.66 -4.32
CA LEU A 286 -9.14 8.36 -5.55
C LEU A 286 -7.63 8.21 -5.77
N ASN A 287 -6.82 8.65 -4.81
CA ASN A 287 -5.36 8.77 -4.92
C ASN A 287 -4.59 8.54 -3.60
N SER A 288 -5.24 8.14 -2.49
CA SER A 288 -4.53 7.87 -1.23
C SER A 288 -3.65 6.62 -1.33
N ASP A 289 -2.32 6.82 -1.20
CA ASP A 289 -1.36 5.71 -1.15
C ASP A 289 -1.51 4.90 0.14
N ARG A 290 -1.98 5.55 1.22
CA ARG A 290 -2.21 4.88 2.51
C ARG A 290 -3.31 3.83 2.48
N SER A 291 -4.22 3.89 1.51
CA SER A 291 -5.28 2.89 1.26
C SER A 291 -6.24 2.68 2.45
N GLY A 292 -7.42 2.09 2.20
CA GLY A 292 -8.40 1.76 3.26
C GLY A 292 -8.28 0.32 3.75
N GLN A 293 -8.29 0.09 5.06
CA GLN A 293 -8.28 -1.24 5.70
C GLN A 293 -9.63 -1.64 6.29
N SER A 294 -10.39 -0.65 6.75
CA SER A 294 -11.72 -0.87 7.33
C SER A 294 -12.66 0.28 7.01
N PHE A 295 -13.95 -0.02 7.08
CA PHE A 295 -15.04 0.94 6.94
C PHE A 295 -16.06 0.66 8.04
N SER A 296 -16.51 1.70 8.75
CA SER A 296 -17.39 1.56 9.90
C SER A 296 -18.50 2.61 9.89
N ILE A 297 -19.72 2.15 10.17
CA ILE A 297 -20.92 2.97 10.29
C ILE A 297 -21.44 2.83 11.73
N PRO A 298 -21.54 3.91 12.51
CA PRO A 298 -22.15 3.87 13.83
C PRO A 298 -23.66 3.66 13.71
N THR A 299 -24.22 2.97 14.70
CA THR A 299 -25.66 2.70 14.82
C THR A 299 -26.13 3.01 16.24
N PRO A 300 -27.36 3.51 16.43
CA PRO A 300 -27.89 3.76 17.75
C PRO A 300 -28.16 2.45 18.48
N VAL A 301 -28.06 2.49 19.82
CA VAL A 301 -28.39 1.35 20.67
C VAL A 301 -29.81 0.86 20.39
N GLY A 302 -29.95 -0.45 20.15
CA GLY A 302 -31.23 -1.08 19.81
C GLY A 302 -31.53 -1.17 18.31
N ALA A 303 -30.63 -0.70 17.44
CA ALA A 303 -30.70 -0.96 16.01
C ALA A 303 -30.54 -2.47 15.72
N VAL A 304 -31.47 -3.03 14.97
CA VAL A 304 -31.43 -4.41 14.47
C VAL A 304 -30.84 -4.38 13.07
N ILE A 305 -29.67 -4.99 12.90
CA ILE A 305 -28.92 -5.03 11.64
C ILE A 305 -29.10 -6.38 10.96
N THR A 306 -29.44 -6.37 9.67
CA THR A 306 -29.58 -7.57 8.84
C THR A 306 -29.03 -7.33 7.43
N ASN A 307 -28.96 -8.38 6.60
CA ASN A 307 -28.55 -8.27 5.18
C ASN A 307 -27.22 -7.55 4.94
N VAL A 308 -26.25 -7.74 5.86
CA VAL A 308 -24.92 -7.15 5.75
C VAL A 308 -24.20 -7.74 4.54
N GLY A 309 -23.67 -6.89 3.68
CA GLY A 309 -23.00 -7.29 2.45
C GLY A 309 -21.79 -6.41 2.12
N PHE A 310 -20.89 -7.00 1.36
CA PHE A 310 -19.68 -6.38 0.84
C PHE A 310 -19.56 -6.72 -0.66
N LYS A 311 -18.87 -5.87 -1.42
CA LYS A 311 -18.44 -6.16 -2.80
C LYS A 311 -17.28 -5.25 -3.16
N ASP A 312 -16.26 -5.79 -3.80
CA ASP A 312 -15.06 -5.11 -4.29
C ASP A 312 -14.84 -5.39 -5.78
N VAL A 313 -13.70 -4.97 -6.32
CA VAL A 313 -13.28 -5.24 -7.70
C VAL A 313 -12.08 -6.20 -7.69
N ASP A 314 -12.12 -7.20 -8.57
CA ASP A 314 -11.03 -8.18 -8.67
C ASP A 314 -9.75 -7.54 -9.24
N TYR A 315 -8.61 -7.82 -8.63
CA TYR A 315 -7.29 -7.56 -9.21
C TYR A 315 -6.88 -8.70 -10.14
N HIS A 316 -6.10 -8.41 -11.18
CA HIS A 316 -5.85 -9.40 -12.24
C HIS A 316 -4.50 -9.25 -12.93
N SER A 317 -4.19 -10.20 -13.81
CA SER A 317 -2.99 -10.17 -14.67
C SER A 317 -1.67 -10.18 -13.89
N GLY A 318 -1.67 -10.72 -12.67
CA GLY A 318 -0.48 -10.90 -11.84
C GLY A 318 -0.24 -9.80 -10.79
N GLU A 319 -1.24 -8.98 -10.49
CA GLU A 319 -1.18 -8.09 -9.33
C GLU A 319 -1.12 -8.92 -8.03
N PRO A 320 -0.31 -8.50 -7.04
CA PRO A 320 0.02 -9.33 -5.87
C PRO A 320 -1.09 -9.33 -4.80
N TYR A 321 -2.15 -8.54 -4.98
CA TYR A 321 -3.14 -8.31 -3.96
C TYR A 321 -4.09 -9.50 -3.79
N ALA A 322 -4.38 -9.83 -2.53
CA ALA A 322 -5.33 -10.87 -2.16
C ALA A 322 -6.73 -10.49 -2.64
N LEU A 323 -7.49 -11.49 -3.09
CA LEU A 323 -8.88 -11.38 -3.51
C LEU A 323 -9.86 -11.81 -2.40
N THR A 324 -9.40 -11.85 -1.16
CA THR A 324 -10.24 -12.23 -0.03
C THR A 324 -11.13 -11.05 0.37
N ASP A 325 -12.44 -11.23 0.28
CA ASP A 325 -13.44 -10.26 0.69
C ASP A 325 -13.27 -9.80 2.15
N TRP A 326 -13.72 -8.59 2.44
CA TRP A 326 -13.70 -8.05 3.80
C TRP A 326 -14.69 -8.78 4.69
N THR A 327 -14.25 -9.09 5.90
CA THR A 327 -15.14 -9.66 6.91
C THR A 327 -15.98 -8.56 7.51
N SER A 328 -17.29 -8.79 7.61
CA SER A 328 -18.23 -7.86 8.24
C SER A 328 -18.52 -8.26 9.69
N ALA A 329 -18.66 -7.27 10.57
CA ALA A 329 -19.10 -7.44 11.94
C ALA A 329 -20.19 -6.41 12.26
N ALA A 330 -21.30 -6.86 12.85
CA ALA A 330 -22.34 -6.01 13.40
C ALA A 330 -22.35 -6.17 14.92
N VAL A 331 -22.11 -5.07 15.64
CA VAL A 331 -22.16 -4.99 17.10
C VAL A 331 -23.26 -4.01 17.51
N PRO A 332 -23.66 -3.92 18.79
CA PRO A 332 -24.80 -3.11 19.20
C PRO A 332 -24.75 -1.61 18.85
N THR A 333 -23.56 -1.08 18.53
CA THR A 333 -23.33 0.35 18.27
C THR A 333 -22.68 0.63 16.90
N SER A 334 -22.39 -0.39 16.09
CA SER A 334 -21.83 -0.17 14.75
C SER A 334 -21.95 -1.39 13.84
N VAL A 335 -21.83 -1.13 12.54
CA VAL A 335 -21.57 -2.12 11.50
C VAL A 335 -20.23 -1.78 10.87
N SER A 336 -19.34 -2.76 10.73
CA SER A 336 -18.01 -2.55 10.18
C SER A 336 -17.60 -3.68 9.24
N TRP A 337 -16.70 -3.35 8.31
CA TRP A 337 -16.04 -4.28 7.42
C TRP A 337 -14.54 -4.04 7.50
N ALA A 338 -13.75 -5.11 7.45
CA ALA A 338 -12.30 -5.00 7.49
C ALA A 338 -11.61 -6.13 6.73
N THR A 339 -10.43 -5.83 6.20
CA THR A 339 -9.44 -6.83 5.78
C THR A 339 -8.34 -6.97 6.84
N GLN A 340 -7.35 -7.83 6.59
CA GLN A 340 -6.17 -7.96 7.44
C GLN A 340 -5.41 -6.63 7.54
N THR A 341 -4.68 -6.42 8.63
CA THR A 341 -3.82 -5.23 8.78
C THR A 341 -2.58 -5.32 7.88
N PHE A 342 -1.95 -4.20 7.55
CA PHE A 342 -0.71 -4.18 6.75
C PHE A 342 0.40 -5.03 7.36
N ALA A 343 0.52 -5.05 8.70
CA ALA A 343 1.50 -5.85 9.41
C ALA A 343 1.24 -7.37 9.30
N GLN A 344 -0.03 -7.78 9.17
CA GLN A 344 -0.39 -9.18 8.97
C GLN A 344 -0.18 -9.61 7.51
N ASN A 345 -0.53 -8.74 6.56
CA ASN A 345 -0.41 -9.01 5.13
C ASN A 345 -0.37 -7.69 4.34
N ALA A 346 0.80 -7.29 3.84
CA ALA A 346 0.96 -6.07 3.03
C ALA A 346 0.18 -6.13 1.69
N ASN A 347 -0.14 -7.36 1.24
CA ASN A 347 -0.93 -7.65 0.05
C ASN A 347 -2.39 -7.95 0.38
N ALA A 348 -2.86 -7.67 1.60
CA ALA A 348 -4.28 -7.77 1.91
C ALA A 348 -5.12 -6.93 0.94
N ASN A 349 -6.40 -7.29 0.84
CA ASN A 349 -7.37 -6.68 -0.05
C ASN A 349 -7.76 -5.25 0.41
N ALA A 350 -6.80 -4.37 0.64
CA ALA A 350 -7.08 -2.99 1.05
C ALA A 350 -7.74 -2.21 -0.10
N LEU A 351 -8.56 -1.21 0.23
CA LEU A 351 -9.16 -0.28 -0.74
C LEU A 351 -8.05 0.61 -1.33
N ARG A 352 -7.49 0.20 -2.47
CA ARG A 352 -6.37 0.86 -3.17
C ARG A 352 -6.84 2.00 -4.06
N TRP A 353 -5.91 2.86 -4.46
CA TRP A 353 -6.20 4.01 -5.31
C TRP A 353 -6.93 3.59 -6.60
N ASP A 354 -7.81 4.47 -7.07
CA ASP A 354 -8.67 4.29 -8.23
C ASP A 354 -9.54 2.99 -8.18
N THR A 355 -9.96 2.60 -6.97
CA THR A 355 -10.93 1.51 -6.76
C THR A 355 -12.11 1.93 -5.87
N ILE A 356 -13.27 1.27 -6.06
CA ILE A 356 -14.52 1.47 -5.31
C ILE A 356 -14.95 0.16 -4.65
N TYR A 357 -15.12 0.21 -3.32
CA TYR A 357 -15.73 -0.89 -2.56
C TYR A 357 -17.14 -0.50 -2.12
N ASN A 358 -18.03 -1.49 -2.07
CA ASN A 358 -19.44 -1.33 -1.75
C ASN A 358 -19.78 -2.02 -0.43
N PHE A 359 -20.55 -1.33 0.39
CA PHE A 359 -20.97 -1.80 1.71
C PHE A 359 -22.48 -1.59 1.84
N ARG A 360 -23.17 -2.55 2.46
CA ARG A 360 -24.63 -2.50 2.58
C ARG A 360 -25.15 -3.26 3.77
N PHE A 361 -26.29 -2.84 4.29
CA PHE A 361 -27.07 -3.53 5.32
C PHE A 361 -28.47 -2.95 5.43
N ASP A 362 -29.36 -3.67 6.10
CA ASP A 362 -30.68 -3.19 6.47
C ASP A 362 -30.73 -2.89 7.98
N ALA A 363 -31.41 -1.81 8.37
CA ALA A 363 -31.65 -1.47 9.76
C ALA A 363 -33.10 -1.04 10.02
N ASN A 364 -33.63 -1.38 11.20
CA ASN A 364 -34.96 -0.95 11.67
C ASN A 364 -34.98 0.49 12.22
N VAL A 365 -34.06 1.34 11.77
CA VAL A 365 -33.91 2.73 12.22
C VAL A 365 -33.89 3.62 10.99
N ALA A 366 -34.66 4.71 11.04
CA ALA A 366 -34.72 5.70 9.98
C ALA A 366 -33.37 6.41 9.78
N PRO A 367 -33.05 6.85 8.54
CA PRO A 367 -31.77 7.47 8.23
C PRO A 367 -31.66 8.88 8.79
N GLY A 368 -30.43 9.26 9.12
CA GLY A 368 -30.02 10.63 9.37
C GLY A 368 -28.60 10.87 8.88
N THR A 369 -28.14 12.11 8.93
CA THR A 369 -26.74 12.44 8.62
C THR A 369 -25.85 12.11 9.81
N GLY A 370 -24.70 11.50 9.58
CA GLY A 370 -23.68 11.25 10.60
C GLY A 370 -22.33 10.91 9.98
N SER A 371 -21.40 10.37 10.78
CA SER A 371 -20.03 10.08 10.35
C SER A 371 -19.84 8.62 9.96
N ALA A 372 -19.21 8.38 8.82
CA ALA A 372 -18.62 7.10 8.46
C ALA A 372 -17.09 7.17 8.62
N THR A 373 -16.47 6.10 9.09
CA THR A 373 -15.03 6.06 9.41
C THR A 373 -14.31 5.06 8.50
N ILE A 374 -13.21 5.50 7.90
CA ILE A 374 -12.26 4.70 7.14
C ILE A 374 -11.02 4.48 8.01
N GLY A 375 -10.69 3.24 8.33
CA GLY A 375 -9.38 2.91 8.90
C GLY A 375 -8.32 2.85 7.81
N LEU A 376 -7.19 3.53 7.99
CA LEU A 376 -6.13 3.55 6.98
C LEU A 376 -5.23 2.32 7.08
N PHE A 377 -4.86 1.77 5.93
CA PHE A 377 -4.13 0.49 5.85
C PHE A 377 -2.64 0.64 6.15
N LYS A 378 -1.96 1.59 5.51
CA LYS A 378 -0.58 1.94 5.84
C LYS A 378 -0.56 2.84 7.08
N ALA A 379 0.39 2.54 7.97
CA ALA A 379 0.59 3.29 9.21
C ALA A 379 0.90 4.77 8.94
N GLY A 380 0.49 5.65 9.87
CA GLY A 380 0.66 7.10 9.77
C GLY A 380 -0.38 7.85 10.61
N VAL A 381 -0.24 9.18 10.70
CA VAL A 381 -1.17 10.06 11.40
C VAL A 381 -1.94 10.89 10.36
N PRO A 382 -3.28 10.93 10.41
CA PRO A 382 -4.15 10.20 11.34
C PRO A 382 -4.21 8.70 11.01
N ALA A 383 -4.63 7.86 11.96
CA ALA A 383 -4.83 6.42 11.72
C ALA A 383 -6.17 6.09 11.04
N THR A 384 -7.11 7.04 11.09
CA THR A 384 -8.43 6.93 10.49
C THR A 384 -8.77 8.24 9.79
N ALA A 385 -9.65 8.18 8.81
CA ALA A 385 -10.27 9.34 8.19
C ALA A 385 -11.78 9.21 8.27
N ALA A 386 -12.50 10.32 8.39
CA ALA A 386 -13.94 10.30 8.58
C ALA A 386 -14.64 11.29 7.65
N GLY A 387 -15.85 10.94 7.22
CA GLY A 387 -16.66 11.77 6.34
C GLY A 387 -18.15 11.62 6.62
N LEU A 388 -18.91 12.63 6.23
CA LEU A 388 -20.37 12.61 6.29
C LEU A 388 -20.94 11.49 5.42
N ALA A 389 -21.90 10.76 5.97
CA ALA A 389 -22.69 9.77 5.28
C ALA A 389 -24.13 9.74 5.83
N VAL A 390 -25.04 9.14 5.06
CA VAL A 390 -26.37 8.77 5.53
C VAL A 390 -26.24 7.50 6.36
N ILE A 391 -26.55 7.57 7.66
CA ILE A 391 -26.39 6.46 8.62
C ILE A 391 -27.70 6.21 9.42
N PRO A 392 -27.87 5.06 10.08
CA PRO A 392 -29.04 4.80 10.93
C PRO A 392 -29.12 5.76 12.11
N GLY A 393 -30.27 6.41 12.29
CA GLY A 393 -30.54 7.36 13.39
C GLY A 393 -29.87 8.73 13.24
N GLY A 394 -28.90 8.86 12.33
CA GLY A 394 -28.01 10.01 12.28
C GLY A 394 -27.08 10.08 13.49
N GLY A 395 -26.34 11.18 13.60
CA GLY A 395 -25.47 11.47 14.72
C GLY A 395 -24.93 12.89 14.63
N PRO A 396 -24.22 13.39 15.67
CA PRO A 396 -23.47 14.62 15.53
C PRO A 396 -22.52 14.47 14.33
N PRO A 397 -22.58 15.37 13.34
CA PRO A 397 -21.69 15.30 12.20
C PRO A 397 -20.23 15.48 12.66
N PRO A 398 -19.25 14.84 11.99
CA PRO A 398 -17.86 14.89 12.42
C PRO A 398 -17.34 16.32 12.31
N ALA A 399 -16.41 16.67 13.19
CA ALA A 399 -15.67 17.92 13.07
C ALA A 399 -14.88 17.96 11.74
N PRO A 400 -14.53 19.16 11.22
CA PRO A 400 -13.70 19.30 10.03
C PRO A 400 -12.40 18.49 10.11
N VAL A 401 -11.87 18.02 8.97
CA VAL A 401 -10.64 17.21 8.94
C VAL A 401 -9.44 17.91 9.57
N ASN A 402 -9.42 19.24 9.51
CA ASN A 402 -8.40 20.10 10.08
C ASN A 402 -8.81 20.75 11.40
N ASP A 403 -9.73 20.12 12.14
CA ASP A 403 -10.15 20.55 13.48
C ASP A 403 -8.98 20.52 14.49
N LEU A 404 -8.13 19.50 14.40
CA LEU A 404 -6.93 19.36 15.22
C LEU A 404 -5.71 19.96 14.51
N CYS A 405 -4.86 20.67 15.25
CA CYS A 405 -3.59 21.20 14.72
C CYS A 405 -2.70 20.12 14.07
N ALA A 406 -2.68 18.90 14.62
CA ALA A 406 -1.91 17.79 14.06
C ALA A 406 -2.35 17.40 12.64
N ASN A 407 -3.57 17.75 12.25
CA ASN A 407 -4.17 17.45 10.94
C ASN A 407 -4.38 18.72 10.09
N ALA A 408 -3.63 19.79 10.37
CA ALA A 408 -3.74 21.06 9.67
C ALA A 408 -3.58 20.92 8.14
N SER A 409 -4.53 21.48 7.38
CA SER A 409 -4.52 21.40 5.90
C SER A 409 -3.47 22.31 5.28
N SER A 410 -2.73 21.84 4.27
CA SER A 410 -1.75 22.67 3.56
C SER A 410 -2.42 23.69 2.64
N ILE A 411 -1.96 24.94 2.67
CA ILE A 411 -2.40 26.02 1.77
C ILE A 411 -1.21 26.85 1.27
N GLY A 412 -1.35 27.40 0.06
CA GLY A 412 -0.38 28.33 -0.55
C GLY A 412 -0.87 29.79 -0.56
N ASN A 413 -0.18 30.65 -1.31
CA ASN A 413 -0.68 31.98 -1.65
C ASN A 413 -1.97 31.86 -2.48
N GLY A 414 -2.95 32.72 -2.25
CA GLY A 414 -4.25 32.69 -2.93
C GLY A 414 -5.42 32.69 -1.98
N VAL A 415 -6.56 32.18 -2.45
CA VAL A 415 -7.83 32.18 -1.71
C VAL A 415 -8.28 30.74 -1.48
N THR A 416 -8.47 30.36 -0.22
CA THR A 416 -8.98 29.03 0.16
C THR A 416 -10.29 29.17 0.93
N PRO A 417 -11.39 28.51 0.53
CA PRO A 417 -12.63 28.53 1.30
C PRO A 417 -12.50 27.70 2.59
N PHE A 418 -13.17 28.12 3.67
CA PHE A 418 -13.20 27.41 4.94
C PHE A 418 -14.57 27.43 5.62
N SER A 419 -14.77 26.51 6.56
CA SER A 419 -15.91 26.49 7.48
C SER A 419 -15.48 25.99 8.85
N THR A 420 -15.86 26.70 9.91
CA THR A 420 -15.67 26.29 11.32
C THR A 420 -16.88 25.53 11.88
N ALA A 421 -17.88 25.24 11.03
CA ALA A 421 -19.03 24.47 11.47
C ALA A 421 -18.58 23.11 12.00
N LEU A 422 -19.02 22.77 13.21
CA LEU A 422 -18.73 21.50 13.91
C LEU A 422 -17.29 21.33 14.39
N ALA A 423 -16.43 22.33 14.20
CA ALA A 423 -15.10 22.33 14.80
C ALA A 423 -15.21 22.36 16.33
N THR A 424 -14.30 21.68 17.00
CA THR A 424 -14.16 21.69 18.45
C THR A 424 -13.33 22.89 18.89
N SER A 425 -13.33 23.20 20.19
CA SER A 425 -12.51 24.28 20.78
C SER A 425 -11.40 23.65 21.62
N ASP A 426 -10.45 23.00 20.96
CA ASP A 426 -9.60 21.97 21.58
C ASP A 426 -8.17 22.44 21.90
N ALA A 427 -7.67 23.48 21.23
CA ALA A 427 -6.29 23.90 21.46
C ALA A 427 -6.14 24.94 22.58
N PRO A 428 -4.92 25.08 23.15
CA PRO A 428 -4.66 25.95 24.31
C PRO A 428 -5.07 27.40 24.09
N THR A 429 -5.31 28.13 25.19
CA THR A 429 -5.59 29.57 25.10
C THR A 429 -4.40 30.35 24.54
N GLN A 430 -4.67 31.36 23.74
CA GLN A 430 -3.70 32.24 23.11
C GLN A 430 -3.59 33.56 23.91
N SER A 431 -2.46 33.77 24.59
CA SER A 431 -2.17 35.03 25.27
C SER A 431 -1.62 36.08 24.29
N GLY A 432 -1.83 37.37 24.60
CA GLY A 432 -1.36 38.47 23.75
C GLY A 432 -2.20 38.72 22.49
N CYS A 433 -3.36 38.06 22.38
CA CYS A 433 -4.32 38.28 21.29
C CYS A 433 -5.54 39.06 21.77
N GLU A 434 -5.38 40.37 21.88
CA GLU A 434 -6.46 41.30 22.25
C GLU A 434 -7.17 40.89 23.56
N THR A 435 -8.47 41.19 23.71
CA THR A 435 -9.18 41.10 25.01
C THR A 435 -9.63 39.69 25.42
N SER A 436 -9.57 38.70 24.51
CA SER A 436 -9.97 37.31 24.79
C SER A 436 -8.81 36.35 24.51
N THR A 437 -8.56 35.42 25.43
CA THR A 437 -7.50 34.42 25.26
C THR A 437 -7.97 33.14 24.59
N THR A 438 -9.27 32.97 24.32
CA THR A 438 -9.81 31.72 23.78
C THR A 438 -10.14 31.89 22.29
N PHE A 439 -9.94 30.80 21.54
CA PHE A 439 -10.49 30.60 20.19
C PHE A 439 -11.55 29.52 20.32
N PHE A 440 -12.70 29.72 19.71
CA PHE A 440 -13.77 28.72 19.69
C PHE A 440 -13.94 28.12 18.31
N ASN A 441 -14.25 26.83 18.23
CA ASN A 441 -14.54 26.09 16.99
C ASN A 441 -13.44 26.31 15.96
N ASP A 442 -12.20 25.98 16.32
CA ASP A 442 -11.02 26.32 15.55
C ASP A 442 -10.60 25.25 14.55
N ILE A 443 -10.07 25.70 13.42
CA ILE A 443 -9.52 24.88 12.35
C ILE A 443 -8.12 25.35 12.01
N TRP A 444 -7.32 24.46 11.43
CA TRP A 444 -5.89 24.64 11.29
C TRP A 444 -5.40 24.50 9.85
N TYR A 445 -4.42 25.32 9.49
CA TYR A 445 -3.76 25.28 8.19
C TYR A 445 -2.25 25.30 8.35
N THR A 446 -1.52 24.67 7.42
CA THR A 446 -0.06 24.85 7.29
C THR A 446 0.25 25.69 6.05
N TYR A 447 1.32 26.49 6.14
CA TYR A 447 1.79 27.37 5.08
C TYR A 447 3.31 27.40 5.07
N SER A 448 3.92 27.29 3.90
CA SER A 448 5.35 27.54 3.70
C SER A 448 5.54 28.51 2.55
N THR A 449 6.67 29.23 2.56
CA THR A 449 7.05 30.12 1.46
C THR A 449 8.50 29.86 1.04
N PRO A 450 8.79 29.83 -0.27
CA PRO A 450 10.15 29.55 -0.76
C PRO A 450 11.10 30.74 -0.60
N CYS A 451 10.61 31.93 -0.24
CA CYS A 451 11.44 33.10 0.03
C CYS A 451 10.98 33.86 1.28
N SER A 452 11.92 34.54 1.94
CA SER A 452 11.60 35.35 3.10
C SER A 452 10.87 36.64 2.68
N GLY A 453 9.86 37.04 3.44
CA GLY A 453 9.11 38.26 3.17
C GLY A 453 7.82 38.34 3.98
N ASN A 454 7.08 39.43 3.80
CA ASN A 454 5.83 39.63 4.53
C ASN A 454 4.72 38.76 3.96
N VAL A 455 4.04 38.03 4.83
CA VAL A 455 2.84 37.26 4.52
C VAL A 455 1.65 37.92 5.20
N THR A 456 0.64 38.26 4.41
CA THR A 456 -0.64 38.77 4.91
C THR A 456 -1.68 37.68 4.84
N VAL A 457 -2.34 37.42 5.97
CA VAL A 457 -3.46 36.47 6.07
C VAL A 457 -4.72 37.25 6.41
N ASN A 458 -5.78 37.01 5.66
CA ASN A 458 -6.99 37.83 5.67
C ASN A 458 -8.24 36.93 5.63
N LEU A 459 -9.15 37.14 6.59
CA LEU A 459 -10.44 36.44 6.71
C LEU A 459 -11.65 37.34 6.39
N CYS A 460 -11.43 38.49 5.75
CA CYS A 460 -12.48 39.47 5.44
C CYS A 460 -13.62 38.83 4.64
N GLY A 461 -14.85 39.18 5.01
CA GLY A 461 -16.05 38.61 4.40
C GLY A 461 -16.48 37.26 4.98
N ALA A 462 -15.79 36.73 6.00
CA ALA A 462 -16.31 35.63 6.80
C ALA A 462 -17.66 36.00 7.44
N SER A 463 -18.53 35.00 7.54
CA SER A 463 -19.93 35.16 7.99
C SER A 463 -20.09 35.30 9.52
N PHE A 464 -18.99 35.34 10.26
CA PHE A 464 -18.96 35.36 11.72
C PHE A 464 -17.79 36.20 12.23
N ASP A 465 -17.75 36.38 13.55
CA ASP A 465 -16.70 37.08 14.29
C ASP A 465 -15.48 36.16 14.44
N THR A 466 -14.42 36.44 13.70
CA THR A 466 -13.27 35.52 13.53
C THR A 466 -12.11 35.88 14.45
N LYS A 467 -11.29 34.88 14.76
CA LYS A 467 -9.95 35.02 15.31
C LYS A 467 -8.93 34.30 14.46
N LEU A 468 -7.73 34.88 14.36
CA LEU A 468 -6.63 34.35 13.59
C LEU A 468 -5.32 34.39 14.38
N ALA A 469 -4.56 33.31 14.39
CA ALA A 469 -3.21 33.25 14.98
C ALA A 469 -2.23 32.46 14.10
N VAL A 470 -0.94 32.82 14.16
CA VAL A 470 0.14 32.18 13.41
C VAL A 470 1.21 31.63 14.34
N TYR A 471 1.65 30.40 14.09
CA TYR A 471 2.68 29.68 14.85
C TYR A 471 3.76 29.10 13.94
N THR A 472 4.92 28.73 14.50
CA THR A 472 5.96 27.92 13.80
C THR A 472 5.79 26.42 14.04
N SER A 473 4.92 26.02 14.96
CA SER A 473 4.61 24.62 15.27
C SER A 473 3.29 24.53 16.05
N CYS A 474 2.73 23.33 16.18
CA CYS A 474 1.47 23.15 16.91
C CYS A 474 1.61 23.57 18.37
N PRO A 475 0.71 24.44 18.89
CA PRO A 475 0.81 24.91 20.26
C PRO A 475 0.48 23.81 21.28
N LEU A 476 1.40 23.56 22.21
CA LEU A 476 1.26 22.52 23.26
C LEU A 476 0.83 23.08 24.64
N ALA A 477 0.99 24.39 24.88
CA ALA A 477 0.52 25.15 26.05
C ALA A 477 0.37 26.64 25.67
N ASN A 478 -0.09 27.52 26.58
CA ASN A 478 -0.28 28.97 26.33
C ASN A 478 0.89 29.58 25.55
N ASN A 479 0.68 29.67 24.24
CA ASN A 479 1.74 29.92 23.29
C ASN A 479 1.68 31.38 22.87
N THR A 480 2.81 32.04 22.72
CA THR A 480 2.87 33.35 22.07
C THR A 480 2.90 33.13 20.56
N ALA A 481 1.77 33.34 19.89
CA ALA A 481 1.70 33.35 18.44
C ALA A 481 2.68 34.40 17.89
N ILE A 482 3.24 34.13 16.70
CA ILE A 482 4.12 35.08 15.98
C ILE A 482 3.34 36.37 15.69
N ALA A 483 2.10 36.20 15.28
CA ALA A 483 1.12 37.24 15.09
C ALA A 483 -0.26 36.65 15.36
N CYS A 484 -1.17 37.48 15.83
CA CYS A 484 -2.57 37.10 15.94
C CYS A 484 -3.45 38.35 15.90
N ASN A 485 -4.73 38.17 15.58
CA ASN A 485 -5.71 39.25 15.51
C ASN A 485 -7.13 38.71 15.65
N ASP A 486 -8.01 39.55 16.19
CA ASP A 486 -9.45 39.31 16.36
C ASP A 486 -10.20 40.16 15.33
N ASP A 487 -10.14 41.49 15.50
CA ASP A 487 -10.79 42.46 14.61
C ASP A 487 -9.77 43.29 13.84
N ASN A 488 -9.93 43.43 12.52
CA ASN A 488 -9.10 44.34 11.74
C ASN A 488 -9.90 45.29 10.86
N ASN A 489 -9.63 46.58 11.01
CA ASN A 489 -10.19 47.65 10.16
C ASN A 489 -9.79 47.53 8.68
N ALA A 490 -8.78 46.73 8.34
CA ALA A 490 -8.45 46.36 6.96
C ALA A 490 -9.61 45.65 6.24
N CYS A 491 -10.50 45.01 7.00
CA CYS A 491 -11.72 44.38 6.49
C CYS A 491 -12.93 45.34 6.38
N GLY A 492 -12.75 46.61 6.76
CA GLY A 492 -13.80 47.62 6.82
C GLY A 492 -13.96 48.22 8.22
N ALA A 493 -14.57 49.40 8.32
CA ALA A 493 -14.78 50.08 9.59
C ALA A 493 -15.71 49.27 10.51
N ASN A 494 -15.27 48.97 11.74
CA ASN A 494 -15.97 48.10 12.71
C ASN A 494 -16.19 46.67 12.21
N SER A 495 -15.27 46.15 11.39
CA SER A 495 -15.28 44.76 10.96
C SER A 495 -15.00 43.81 12.12
N LEU A 496 -15.71 42.68 12.15
CA LEU A 496 -15.50 41.55 13.07
C LEU A 496 -14.62 40.45 12.45
N GLN A 497 -13.91 40.77 11.37
CA GLN A 497 -13.06 39.82 10.66
C GLN A 497 -11.59 40.13 10.89
N SER A 498 -10.81 39.06 11.03
CA SER A 498 -9.39 39.14 11.35
C SER A 498 -8.54 39.29 10.10
N SER A 499 -7.47 40.07 10.25
CA SER A 499 -6.36 40.07 9.30
C SER A 499 -5.07 40.39 10.04
N LEU A 500 -3.97 39.79 9.62
CA LEU A 500 -2.65 40.08 10.16
C LEU A 500 -1.58 39.97 9.08
N THR A 501 -0.42 40.57 9.36
CA THR A 501 0.79 40.42 8.55
C THR A 501 1.92 39.98 9.45
N PHE A 502 2.70 38.98 9.03
CA PHE A 502 3.90 38.53 9.73
C PHE A 502 5.06 38.37 8.75
N ALA A 503 6.30 38.45 9.25
CA ALA A 503 7.48 38.19 8.44
C ALA A 503 7.75 36.67 8.40
N ALA A 504 7.63 36.07 7.22
CA ALA A 504 7.96 34.68 6.97
C ALA A 504 9.41 34.52 6.53
N THR A 505 10.03 33.41 6.90
CA THR A 505 11.37 32.99 6.52
C THR A 505 11.26 31.88 5.48
N ALA A 506 12.10 31.95 4.44
CA ALA A 506 12.18 30.93 3.39
C ALA A 506 12.31 29.52 3.98
N GLY A 507 11.54 28.56 3.44
CA GLY A 507 11.59 27.15 3.84
C GLY A 507 11.03 26.85 5.24
N THR A 508 10.57 27.85 5.99
CA THR A 508 9.93 27.65 7.30
C THR A 508 8.45 27.35 7.11
N GLN A 509 7.95 26.28 7.77
CA GLN A 509 6.52 26.00 7.84
C GLN A 509 5.90 26.80 9.00
N TYR A 510 4.77 27.42 8.69
CA TYR A 510 3.92 28.15 9.62
C TYR A 510 2.59 27.43 9.75
N ILE A 511 1.93 27.61 10.89
CA ILE A 511 0.61 27.08 11.18
C ILE A 511 -0.34 28.24 11.43
N PHE A 512 -1.46 28.27 10.71
CA PHE A 512 -2.55 29.23 10.93
C PHE A 512 -3.68 28.56 11.69
N ARG A 513 -4.14 29.21 12.77
CA ARG A 513 -5.33 28.85 13.52
C ARG A 513 -6.43 29.84 13.20
N VAL A 514 -7.56 29.34 12.71
CA VAL A 514 -8.76 30.14 12.41
C VAL A 514 -9.87 29.68 13.34
N GLY A 515 -10.45 30.57 14.13
CA GLY A 515 -11.55 30.24 15.03
C GLY A 515 -12.51 31.41 15.21
N ALA A 516 -13.41 31.32 16.19
CA ALA A 516 -14.38 32.36 16.53
C ALA A 516 -14.03 33.08 17.84
N PHE A 517 -14.45 34.34 17.95
CA PHE A 517 -14.30 35.15 19.18
C PHE A 517 -15.20 34.68 20.33
N VAL A 518 -16.45 34.33 20.03
CA VAL A 518 -17.46 33.93 21.01
C VAL A 518 -17.77 32.44 20.98
N ASN A 519 -18.04 31.87 22.16
CA ASN A 519 -18.42 30.47 22.29
C ASN A 519 -19.72 30.17 21.52
N GLY A 520 -19.68 29.13 20.68
CA GLY A 520 -20.81 28.69 19.86
C GLY A 520 -20.98 29.42 18.53
N ALA A 521 -20.19 30.46 18.24
CA ALA A 521 -20.16 31.04 16.89
C ALA A 521 -19.40 30.13 15.93
N THR A 522 -20.02 29.85 14.79
CA THR A 522 -19.41 29.12 13.67
C THR A 522 -19.84 29.80 12.39
N GLY A 523 -19.12 29.55 11.30
CA GLY A 523 -19.51 30.03 10.00
C GLY A 523 -18.49 29.69 8.93
N SER A 524 -18.75 30.18 7.73
CA SER A 524 -17.88 30.01 6.57
C SER A 524 -17.24 31.34 6.13
N GLY A 525 -16.13 31.24 5.43
CA GLY A 525 -15.41 32.38 4.85
C GLY A 525 -14.35 31.93 3.87
N ASN A 526 -13.50 32.87 3.46
CA ASN A 526 -12.30 32.58 2.67
C ASN A 526 -11.07 33.02 3.49
N ILE A 527 -10.06 32.16 3.57
CA ILE A 527 -8.73 32.56 4.01
C ILE A 527 -7.95 32.99 2.77
N THR A 528 -7.57 34.26 2.73
CA THR A 528 -6.75 34.83 1.66
C THR A 528 -5.33 35.02 2.17
N VAL A 529 -4.38 34.36 1.55
CA VAL A 529 -2.96 34.43 1.89
C VAL A 529 -2.20 35.15 0.77
N ALA A 530 -1.62 36.30 1.11
CA ALA A 530 -0.75 37.06 0.22
C ALA A 530 0.68 37.05 0.79
N GLY A 531 1.46 36.05 0.38
CA GLY A 531 2.89 35.95 0.68
C GLY A 531 3.77 36.73 -0.30
N PRO A 532 5.09 36.77 -0.05
CA PRO A 532 6.02 37.42 -0.96
C PRO A 532 5.97 36.78 -2.35
N THR A 533 5.99 37.61 -3.39
CA THR A 533 6.27 37.16 -4.75
C THR A 533 7.76 36.91 -4.84
N CYS A 534 8.16 35.66 -4.71
CA CYS A 534 9.54 35.26 -4.92
C CYS A 534 9.89 35.53 -6.38
N GLY A 535 11.11 36.04 -6.64
CA GLY A 535 11.70 35.88 -7.96
C GLY A 535 11.75 34.39 -8.35
N PRO A 536 12.23 34.06 -9.55
CA PRO A 536 12.33 32.67 -9.99
C PRO A 536 12.96 31.79 -8.89
N VAL A 537 12.23 30.76 -8.46
CA VAL A 537 12.64 29.92 -7.32
C VAL A 537 13.91 29.17 -7.72
N PRO A 538 14.97 29.17 -6.89
CA PRO A 538 16.12 28.33 -7.14
C PRO A 538 15.71 26.85 -7.25
N PRO A 539 16.37 26.06 -8.11
CA PRO A 539 16.08 24.63 -8.24
C PRO A 539 16.08 23.90 -6.89
N ALA A 540 15.28 22.84 -6.74
CA ALA A 540 15.17 22.12 -5.45
C ALA A 540 16.53 21.60 -4.94
N ASN A 541 17.48 21.37 -5.85
CA ASN A 541 18.83 20.93 -5.59
C ASN A 541 19.89 22.03 -5.68
N ASP A 542 19.47 23.29 -5.50
CA ASP A 542 20.34 24.46 -5.39
C ASP A 542 21.38 24.28 -4.28
N ASN A 543 20.96 23.80 -3.10
CA ASN A 543 21.89 23.58 -2.00
C ASN A 543 22.46 22.16 -2.00
N CYS A 544 23.74 22.01 -1.66
CA CYS A 544 24.40 20.70 -1.53
C CYS A 544 23.66 19.70 -0.61
N ALA A 545 23.06 20.18 0.48
CA ALA A 545 22.30 19.34 1.40
C ALA A 545 21.10 18.66 0.70
N ASN A 546 20.54 19.32 -0.30
CA ASN A 546 19.37 18.90 -1.08
C ASN A 546 19.76 18.25 -2.42
N ALA A 547 21.03 17.83 -2.58
CA ALA A 547 21.51 17.22 -3.82
C ALA A 547 20.57 16.11 -4.31
N THR A 548 20.05 16.26 -5.53
CA THR A 548 19.09 15.32 -6.12
C THR A 548 19.77 14.00 -6.44
N THR A 549 19.17 12.88 -6.05
CA THR A 549 19.70 11.56 -6.38
C THR A 549 19.53 11.27 -7.87
N VAL A 550 20.62 10.86 -8.52
CA VAL A 550 20.65 10.50 -9.95
C VAL A 550 21.22 9.10 -10.15
N SER A 551 20.90 8.48 -11.28
CA SER A 551 21.40 7.18 -11.71
C SER A 551 22.24 7.29 -12.99
N THR A 552 22.86 6.19 -13.42
CA THR A 552 23.50 6.11 -14.73
C THR A 552 22.50 6.45 -15.83
N GLY A 553 22.94 7.16 -16.85
CA GLY A 553 22.09 7.73 -17.91
C GLY A 553 22.07 9.26 -17.87
N ALA A 554 21.12 9.83 -18.60
CA ALA A 554 20.94 11.28 -18.75
C ALA A 554 19.91 11.81 -17.76
N THR A 555 20.25 12.89 -17.06
CA THR A 555 19.38 13.65 -16.16
C THR A 555 19.34 15.11 -16.61
N ASN A 556 18.15 15.63 -16.89
CA ASN A 556 18.00 17.05 -17.22
C ASN A 556 18.06 17.90 -15.95
N TYR A 557 18.62 19.10 -16.08
CA TYR A 557 18.69 20.07 -15.00
C TYR A 557 18.60 21.50 -15.57
N ASP A 558 18.34 22.46 -14.69
CA ASP A 558 18.34 23.88 -15.03
C ASP A 558 18.96 24.69 -13.90
N SER A 559 20.04 25.43 -14.20
CA SER A 559 20.77 26.27 -13.25
C SER A 559 20.36 27.75 -13.31
N THR A 560 19.41 28.14 -14.16
CA THR A 560 19.05 29.55 -14.46
C THR A 560 18.81 30.40 -13.20
N ASN A 561 18.25 29.80 -12.14
CA ASN A 561 17.89 30.49 -10.90
C ASN A 561 18.68 30.00 -9.69
N ALA A 562 19.71 29.18 -9.89
CA ALA A 562 20.54 28.66 -8.82
C ALA A 562 21.41 29.78 -8.21
N THR A 563 21.66 29.67 -6.92
CA THR A 563 22.63 30.48 -6.19
C THR A 563 24.02 29.83 -6.28
N THR A 564 25.08 30.58 -5.97
CA THR A 564 26.43 30.00 -5.86
C THR A 564 26.70 29.69 -4.38
N ASP A 565 26.58 28.43 -3.97
CA ASP A 565 26.65 28.03 -2.55
C ASP A 565 27.86 27.14 -2.21
N GLY A 566 28.51 26.53 -3.20
CA GLY A 566 29.74 25.77 -3.02
C GLY A 566 31.02 26.61 -2.90
N PRO A 567 32.10 26.04 -2.34
CA PRO A 567 33.38 26.73 -2.17
C PRO A 567 34.07 26.99 -3.52
N ASP A 568 35.03 27.90 -3.54
CA ASP A 568 35.98 28.00 -4.67
C ASP A 568 36.78 26.69 -4.79
N GLU A 569 37.08 26.30 -6.02
CA GLU A 569 37.85 25.11 -6.38
C GLU A 569 39.37 25.35 -6.27
N PRO A 570 40.19 24.28 -6.11
CA PRO A 570 41.61 24.42 -5.89
C PRO A 570 42.31 24.86 -7.17
N THR A 571 43.57 25.29 -7.08
CA THR A 571 44.29 25.91 -8.22
C THR A 571 44.44 24.97 -9.43
N ASN A 572 44.32 23.66 -9.26
CA ASN A 572 44.30 22.67 -10.34
C ASN A 572 42.93 22.55 -11.05
N CYS A 573 41.92 23.27 -10.56
CA CYS A 573 40.60 23.51 -11.15
C CYS A 573 40.41 25.02 -11.46
N ASN A 574 41.50 25.74 -11.72
CA ASN A 574 41.48 27.14 -12.12
C ASN A 574 41.37 27.23 -13.64
N PHE A 575 40.14 27.39 -14.13
CA PHE A 575 39.83 27.42 -15.54
C PHE A 575 39.86 28.87 -16.02
N PHE A 576 40.89 29.23 -16.78
CA PHE A 576 41.06 30.58 -17.35
C PHE A 576 40.99 31.75 -16.34
N GLY A 577 41.33 31.51 -15.06
CA GLY A 577 41.29 32.52 -14.01
C GLY A 577 40.02 32.51 -13.16
N ASP A 578 39.06 31.63 -13.44
CA ASP A 578 37.90 31.35 -12.61
C ASP A 578 38.11 30.05 -11.83
N THR A 579 37.81 30.10 -10.54
CA THR A 579 37.85 28.92 -9.66
C THR A 579 36.46 28.59 -9.12
N GLN A 580 35.41 29.32 -9.52
CA GLN A 580 34.10 29.20 -8.92
C GLN A 580 33.05 28.68 -9.91
N ILE A 581 32.53 27.50 -9.59
CA ILE A 581 31.37 26.90 -10.28
C ILE A 581 30.13 27.71 -9.89
N SER A 582 29.77 28.68 -10.71
CA SER A 582 28.73 29.67 -10.38
C SER A 582 27.32 29.13 -10.67
N ALA A 583 26.32 29.60 -9.89
CA ALA A 583 24.92 29.19 -9.99
C ALA A 583 24.78 27.66 -10.02
N ASP A 584 25.26 27.03 -8.95
CA ASP A 584 25.46 25.60 -8.92
C ASP A 584 24.25 24.83 -8.42
N VAL A 585 24.04 23.66 -9.00
CA VAL A 585 23.08 22.66 -8.56
C VAL A 585 23.80 21.36 -8.26
N TRP A 586 23.27 20.62 -7.29
CA TRP A 586 23.92 19.45 -6.73
C TRP A 586 23.18 18.16 -7.05
N PHE A 587 23.95 17.13 -7.34
CA PHE A 587 23.46 15.77 -7.55
C PHE A 587 24.20 14.78 -6.66
N ARG A 588 23.50 13.72 -6.29
CA ARG A 588 24.05 12.61 -5.50
C ARG A 588 24.00 11.35 -6.33
N TYR A 589 25.15 10.73 -6.55
CA TYR A 589 25.28 9.52 -7.37
C TYR A 589 25.91 8.40 -6.56
N THR A 590 25.28 7.23 -6.53
CA THR A 590 25.83 6.02 -5.92
C THR A 590 26.32 5.09 -7.02
N THR A 591 27.62 4.77 -7.02
CA THR A 591 28.22 3.84 -7.99
C THR A 591 27.66 2.44 -7.83
N GLY A 592 27.65 1.68 -8.93
CA GLY A 592 27.22 0.28 -8.94
C GLY A 592 28.17 -0.68 -8.23
N ASN A 593 27.92 -1.98 -8.42
CA ASN A 593 28.69 -3.09 -7.85
C ASN A 593 30.17 -3.13 -8.27
N CYS A 594 30.57 -2.37 -9.29
CA CYS A 594 31.96 -2.24 -9.72
C CYS A 594 32.44 -0.78 -9.71
N GLY A 595 33.70 -0.62 -9.29
CA GLY A 595 34.42 0.66 -9.39
C GLY A 595 35.11 0.77 -10.75
N GLY A 596 35.53 1.97 -11.13
CA GLY A 596 36.21 2.18 -12.40
C GLY A 596 36.13 3.62 -12.88
N ALA A 597 36.55 3.83 -14.12
CA ALA A 597 36.45 5.14 -14.78
C ALA A 597 34.99 5.37 -15.18
N TYR A 598 34.37 6.38 -14.57
CA TYR A 598 33.05 6.89 -14.96
C TYR A 598 33.25 8.06 -15.90
N THR A 599 32.38 8.24 -16.89
CA THR A 599 32.32 9.49 -17.66
C THR A 599 31.12 10.29 -17.18
N ILE A 600 31.36 11.49 -16.66
CA ILE A 600 30.31 12.41 -16.21
C ILE A 600 30.39 13.64 -17.12
N SER A 601 29.32 13.93 -17.85
CA SER A 601 29.34 14.84 -18.98
C SER A 601 28.15 15.79 -18.99
N LEU A 602 28.43 17.06 -19.26
CA LEU A 602 27.45 18.12 -19.51
C LEU A 602 27.39 18.51 -21.00
N CYS A 603 28.03 17.71 -21.87
CA CYS A 603 28.13 18.00 -23.30
C CYS A 603 26.76 18.11 -23.95
N GLY A 604 26.57 19.15 -24.76
CA GLY A 604 25.30 19.46 -25.41
C GLY A 604 24.40 20.42 -24.63
N SER A 605 24.82 20.87 -23.44
CA SER A 605 24.16 21.97 -22.71
C SER A 605 24.24 23.28 -23.50
N GLY A 606 23.24 24.15 -23.34
CA GLY A 606 23.11 25.39 -24.14
C GLY A 606 23.96 26.56 -23.66
N TYR A 607 24.77 26.38 -22.62
CA TYR A 607 25.53 27.43 -21.95
C TYR A 607 26.94 26.93 -21.55
N ASP A 608 27.78 27.84 -21.09
CA ASP A 608 29.15 27.57 -20.67
C ASP A 608 29.17 26.91 -19.28
N THR A 609 29.52 25.62 -19.19
CA THR A 609 29.33 24.84 -17.96
C THR A 609 30.64 24.60 -17.22
N GLU A 610 30.57 24.49 -15.89
CA GLU A 610 31.63 23.90 -15.07
C GLU A 610 31.11 22.72 -14.23
N ILE A 611 31.97 21.73 -13.96
CA ILE A 611 31.63 20.53 -13.18
C ILE A 611 32.68 20.23 -12.10
N GLY A 612 32.21 19.78 -10.93
CA GLY A 612 33.03 19.26 -9.83
C GLY A 612 32.45 17.97 -9.24
N VAL A 613 33.31 17.03 -8.83
CA VAL A 613 32.92 15.75 -8.22
C VAL A 613 33.57 15.60 -6.85
N TYR A 614 32.80 15.21 -5.83
CA TYR A 614 33.24 15.13 -4.44
C TYR A 614 32.81 13.82 -3.79
N ASN A 615 33.39 13.50 -2.62
CA ASN A 615 32.84 12.48 -1.73
C ASN A 615 31.45 12.88 -1.21
N ASN A 616 30.70 11.95 -0.60
CA ASN A 616 29.34 12.19 -0.06
C ASN A 616 29.28 13.06 1.21
N SER A 617 29.98 14.19 1.20
CA SER A 617 29.98 15.21 2.25
C SER A 617 30.05 16.58 1.59
N CYS A 618 29.13 17.49 1.95
CA CYS A 618 29.14 18.83 1.37
C CYS A 618 30.50 19.50 1.58
N PRO A 619 31.14 19.98 0.50
CA PRO A 619 32.49 20.49 0.58
C PRO A 619 32.49 21.82 1.36
N THR A 620 33.42 21.96 2.30
CA THR A 620 33.61 23.19 3.09
C THR A 620 34.87 23.96 2.68
N ASN A 621 35.69 23.39 1.79
CA ASN A 621 36.88 24.02 1.21
C ASN A 621 37.30 23.32 -0.10
N ALA A 622 38.13 24.00 -0.88
CA ALA A 622 38.61 23.60 -2.20
C ALA A 622 39.27 22.20 -2.30
N ASN A 623 39.92 21.68 -1.25
CA ASN A 623 40.77 20.49 -1.37
C ASN A 623 40.00 19.15 -1.42
N THR A 624 38.67 19.18 -1.48
CA THR A 624 37.82 17.98 -1.42
C THR A 624 37.33 17.49 -2.78
N VAL A 625 37.60 18.24 -3.86
CA VAL A 625 37.21 17.86 -5.22
C VAL A 625 38.08 16.70 -5.73
N LEU A 626 37.43 15.67 -6.26
CA LEU A 626 38.05 14.46 -6.82
C LEU A 626 38.38 14.64 -8.30
N ALA A 627 37.51 15.33 -9.03
CA ALA A 627 37.70 15.71 -10.43
C ALA A 627 36.88 16.94 -10.73
N CYS A 628 37.39 17.79 -11.63
CA CYS A 628 36.77 19.05 -12.03
C CYS A 628 37.12 19.34 -13.48
N ASN A 629 36.26 20.07 -14.18
CA ASN A 629 36.52 20.56 -15.54
C ASN A 629 35.56 21.70 -15.92
N ASP A 630 35.96 22.49 -16.91
CA ASP A 630 35.18 23.58 -17.54
C ASP A 630 34.94 23.26 -19.02
N ASP A 631 36.01 23.20 -19.81
CA ASP A 631 35.94 22.94 -21.26
C ASP A 631 36.48 21.56 -21.67
N GLN A 632 35.61 20.68 -22.16
CA GLN A 632 36.02 19.44 -22.87
C GLN A 632 35.37 19.27 -24.24
N CYS A 633 34.12 19.69 -24.42
CA CYS A 633 33.35 19.46 -25.64
C CYS A 633 32.82 20.77 -26.20
N ALA A 634 33.75 21.67 -26.55
CA ALA A 634 33.54 23.12 -26.69
C ALA A 634 33.37 23.77 -25.31
N LEU A 635 32.32 24.57 -25.11
CA LEU A 635 32.03 25.30 -23.86
C LEU A 635 31.35 24.44 -22.78
N GLN A 636 31.49 23.11 -22.86
CA GLN A 636 30.83 22.21 -21.92
C GLN A 636 31.82 21.26 -21.29
N SER A 637 31.55 20.91 -20.03
CA SER A 637 32.46 20.12 -19.21
C SER A 637 32.16 18.64 -19.26
N GLN A 638 33.24 17.89 -19.09
CA GLN A 638 33.22 16.46 -18.90
C GLN A 638 34.39 16.06 -18.00
N VAL A 639 34.17 15.13 -17.09
CA VAL A 639 35.21 14.52 -16.25
C VAL A 639 35.16 13.00 -16.36
N ALA A 640 36.31 12.37 -16.14
CA ALA A 640 36.44 10.92 -16.16
C ALA A 640 37.04 10.35 -14.85
N PRO A 641 36.43 10.57 -13.67
CA PRO A 641 37.00 10.14 -12.40
C PRO A 641 36.97 8.62 -12.25
N THR A 642 37.97 8.07 -11.55
CA THR A 642 37.95 6.69 -11.06
C THR A 642 37.23 6.65 -9.72
N LEU A 643 36.04 6.05 -9.69
CA LEU A 643 35.19 5.97 -8.50
C LEU A 643 35.16 4.54 -7.94
N ALA A 644 35.19 4.39 -6.61
CA ALA A 644 35.04 3.10 -5.94
C ALA A 644 33.61 2.54 -6.09
N ALA A 645 33.46 1.21 -6.08
CA ALA A 645 32.16 0.51 -6.12
C ALA A 645 31.29 0.84 -4.89
N ASN A 646 29.96 0.76 -5.04
CA ASN A 646 28.98 0.92 -3.95
C ASN A 646 29.21 2.15 -3.07
N THR A 647 29.74 3.23 -3.65
CA THR A 647 30.14 4.44 -2.95
C THR A 647 29.34 5.61 -3.48
N THR A 648 28.88 6.47 -2.57
CA THR A 648 28.13 7.67 -2.94
C THR A 648 29.06 8.85 -3.12
N TYR A 649 28.80 9.66 -4.15
CA TYR A 649 29.52 10.87 -4.50
C TYR A 649 28.54 12.01 -4.73
N LEU A 650 29.04 13.24 -4.60
CA LEU A 650 28.33 14.45 -4.99
C LEU A 650 28.89 14.96 -6.32
N ILE A 651 28.00 15.47 -7.17
CA ILE A 651 28.34 16.11 -8.44
C ILE A 651 27.75 17.51 -8.40
N ARG A 652 28.61 18.52 -8.51
CA ARG A 652 28.26 19.94 -8.58
C ARG A 652 28.30 20.39 -10.03
N VAL A 653 27.26 21.06 -10.49
CA VAL A 653 27.11 21.52 -11.86
C VAL A 653 26.71 22.98 -11.85
N GLY A 654 27.46 23.84 -12.52
CA GLY A 654 27.16 25.26 -12.65
C GLY A 654 27.68 25.79 -13.98
N GLY A 655 28.05 27.07 -14.04
CA GLY A 655 28.61 27.67 -15.23
C GLY A 655 29.76 28.63 -15.00
N TYR A 656 30.57 28.78 -16.05
CA TYR A 656 31.74 29.64 -16.09
C TYR A 656 31.34 31.12 -15.98
N GLN A 657 31.98 31.89 -15.08
CA GLN A 657 31.71 33.32 -14.85
C GLN A 657 30.23 33.69 -14.68
N GLY A 658 29.41 32.81 -14.11
CA GLY A 658 27.99 33.04 -13.87
C GLY A 658 27.08 32.78 -15.07
N ALA A 659 27.55 32.07 -16.09
CA ALA A 659 26.68 31.49 -17.10
C ALA A 659 25.69 30.50 -16.47
N THR A 660 24.44 30.52 -16.94
CA THR A 660 23.37 29.66 -16.42
C THR A 660 22.48 29.16 -17.54
N GLY A 661 21.74 28.08 -17.29
CA GLY A 661 20.75 27.57 -18.24
C GLY A 661 20.35 26.13 -18.00
N ALA A 662 19.48 25.64 -18.88
CA ALA A 662 19.13 24.24 -18.93
C ALA A 662 20.23 23.39 -19.58
N GLY A 663 20.44 22.19 -19.05
CA GLY A 663 21.44 21.24 -19.53
C GLY A 663 21.06 19.79 -19.21
N THR A 664 21.94 18.88 -19.63
CA THR A 664 21.78 17.44 -19.37
C THR A 664 23.06 16.89 -18.75
N LEU A 665 22.94 16.37 -17.52
CA LEU A 665 23.98 15.61 -16.84
C LEU A 665 23.90 14.15 -17.29
N THR A 666 24.90 13.69 -18.04
CA THR A 666 25.02 12.30 -18.47
C THR A 666 26.10 11.59 -17.69
N ILE A 667 25.72 10.55 -16.94
CA ILE A 667 26.64 9.66 -16.23
C ILE A 667 26.72 8.34 -16.97
N THR A 668 27.88 8.02 -17.53
CA THR A 668 28.18 6.73 -18.14
C THR A 668 29.04 5.92 -17.18
N ALA A 669 28.47 4.83 -16.67
CA ALA A 669 29.20 3.89 -15.84
C ALA A 669 30.15 3.03 -16.70
N PRO A 670 31.24 2.51 -16.13
CA PRO A 670 31.99 1.43 -16.76
C PRO A 670 31.07 0.22 -16.98
N VAL A 671 31.38 -0.60 -17.99
CA VAL A 671 30.66 -1.87 -18.21
C VAL A 671 30.99 -2.79 -17.04
N CYS A 672 30.09 -2.86 -16.07
CA CYS A 672 30.20 -3.78 -14.94
C CYS A 672 29.67 -5.16 -15.32
N GLY A 673 30.32 -6.19 -14.78
CA GLY A 673 29.71 -7.51 -14.67
C GLY A 673 28.47 -7.49 -13.77
N PRO A 674 27.66 -8.56 -13.81
CA PRO A 674 26.49 -8.74 -12.96
C PRO A 674 26.84 -8.71 -11.45
N ALA A 675 25.84 -8.58 -10.58
CA ALA A 675 26.03 -8.47 -9.13
C ALA A 675 26.89 -9.60 -8.51
N ASN A 676 26.82 -10.78 -9.12
CA ASN A 676 27.55 -11.98 -8.72
C ASN A 676 28.78 -12.29 -9.58
N ASP A 677 29.36 -11.27 -10.21
CA ASP A 677 30.60 -11.34 -10.99
C ASP A 677 31.78 -11.85 -10.15
N ASN A 678 31.93 -11.34 -8.92
CA ASN A 678 33.06 -11.73 -8.07
C ASN A 678 32.75 -12.94 -7.18
N CYS A 679 33.73 -13.83 -7.02
CA CYS A 679 33.62 -15.01 -6.14
C CYS A 679 33.23 -14.65 -4.70
N ALA A 680 33.70 -13.50 -4.21
CA ALA A 680 33.42 -13.02 -2.86
C ALA A 680 31.94 -12.64 -2.64
N ALA A 681 31.18 -12.40 -3.71
CA ALA A 681 29.78 -11.97 -3.68
C ALA A 681 28.87 -12.88 -4.53
N PRO A 682 28.80 -14.19 -4.24
CA PRO A 682 28.00 -15.12 -5.04
C PRO A 682 26.49 -14.91 -4.82
N ALA A 683 25.69 -15.18 -5.85
CA ALA A 683 24.24 -15.20 -5.73
C ALA A 683 23.76 -16.50 -5.06
N ALA A 684 22.96 -16.41 -4.00
CA ALA A 684 22.45 -17.59 -3.30
C ALA A 684 21.28 -18.25 -4.06
N ILE A 685 21.37 -19.56 -4.27
CA ILE A 685 20.29 -20.42 -4.75
C ILE A 685 19.67 -21.10 -3.53
N THR A 686 18.45 -20.72 -3.16
CA THR A 686 17.78 -21.16 -1.92
C THR A 686 16.74 -22.26 -2.12
N SER A 687 16.40 -22.59 -3.36
CA SER A 687 15.47 -23.66 -3.71
C SER A 687 15.85 -24.30 -5.05
N TYR A 688 15.36 -25.50 -5.31
CA TYR A 688 15.46 -26.11 -6.64
C TYR A 688 14.64 -25.33 -7.66
N GLY A 689 15.04 -25.44 -8.93
CA GLY A 689 14.41 -24.77 -10.05
C GLY A 689 15.41 -24.00 -10.91
N GLU A 690 14.87 -23.09 -11.71
CA GLU A 690 15.58 -22.31 -12.70
C GLU A 690 15.98 -20.94 -12.15
N THR A 691 17.23 -20.54 -12.41
CA THR A 691 17.78 -19.22 -12.11
C THR A 691 18.36 -18.63 -13.38
N VAL A 692 17.74 -17.57 -13.91
CA VAL A 692 18.23 -16.87 -15.09
C VAL A 692 19.41 -15.97 -14.70
N PHE A 693 20.49 -16.00 -15.48
CA PHE A 693 21.65 -15.16 -15.28
C PHE A 693 22.21 -14.64 -16.61
N SER A 694 23.03 -13.59 -16.53
CA SER A 694 23.91 -13.15 -17.61
C SER A 694 25.33 -13.11 -17.09
N ASN A 695 26.31 -13.38 -17.94
CA ASN A 695 27.73 -13.17 -17.65
C ASN A 695 28.34 -12.02 -18.48
N ALA A 696 27.49 -11.18 -19.08
CA ALA A 696 27.95 -10.04 -19.86
C ALA A 696 28.70 -9.03 -18.97
N GLY A 697 29.87 -8.58 -19.41
CA GLY A 697 30.73 -7.68 -18.65
C GLY A 697 31.43 -8.33 -17.45
N ALA A 698 31.20 -9.62 -17.20
CA ALA A 698 31.82 -10.34 -16.10
C ALA A 698 33.34 -10.49 -16.32
N ASN A 699 34.08 -10.45 -15.21
CA ASN A 699 35.51 -10.67 -15.15
C ASN A 699 35.82 -12.18 -15.13
N ASN A 700 37.02 -12.57 -14.69
CA ASN A 700 37.42 -13.97 -14.59
C ASN A 700 38.28 -14.14 -13.34
N ASP A 701 37.66 -14.16 -12.16
CA ASP A 701 38.34 -14.09 -10.86
C ASP A 701 38.53 -15.44 -10.15
N GLY A 702 38.05 -16.54 -10.73
CA GLY A 702 38.25 -17.89 -10.20
C GLY A 702 39.48 -18.67 -10.71
N PRO A 703 39.71 -19.88 -10.16
CA PRO A 703 40.78 -20.79 -10.59
C PRO A 703 40.72 -21.19 -12.07
N ALA A 704 41.71 -21.93 -12.59
CA ALA A 704 41.58 -22.49 -13.94
C ALA A 704 40.39 -23.49 -14.03
N ALA A 705 39.66 -23.47 -15.14
CA ALA A 705 38.53 -24.38 -15.40
C ALA A 705 38.96 -25.65 -16.16
N CYS A 706 38.04 -26.59 -16.39
CA CYS A 706 38.31 -27.81 -17.18
C CYS A 706 38.32 -27.59 -18.71
N ALA A 707 37.99 -26.39 -19.17
CA ALA A 707 38.03 -25.95 -20.55
C ALA A 707 38.52 -24.50 -20.64
N SER A 708 38.72 -23.98 -21.85
CA SER A 708 39.01 -22.55 -22.04
C SER A 708 37.82 -21.72 -21.55
N PHE A 709 38.04 -20.82 -20.60
CA PHE A 709 36.96 -20.25 -19.79
C PHE A 709 37.18 -18.77 -19.47
N GLY A 710 36.10 -17.99 -19.44
CA GLY A 710 36.10 -16.61 -18.95
C GLY A 710 34.70 -16.02 -18.80
N SER A 711 34.61 -14.78 -18.34
CA SER A 711 33.35 -14.08 -18.02
C SER A 711 32.52 -14.91 -17.04
N ASP A 712 32.97 -14.99 -15.80
CA ASP A 712 32.42 -15.87 -14.78
C ASP A 712 31.47 -15.18 -13.81
N VAL A 713 30.50 -15.94 -13.36
CA VAL A 713 29.56 -15.53 -12.33
C VAL A 713 29.42 -16.63 -11.30
N TRP A 714 29.15 -16.23 -10.07
CA TRP A 714 29.21 -17.11 -8.92
C TRP A 714 27.85 -17.28 -8.26
N PHE A 715 27.59 -18.51 -7.83
CA PHE A 715 26.43 -18.85 -7.03
C PHE A 715 26.83 -19.66 -5.80
N THR A 716 25.97 -19.68 -4.79
CA THR A 716 26.09 -20.56 -3.62
C THR A 716 24.84 -21.39 -3.44
N TYR A 717 25.02 -22.61 -2.95
CA TYR A 717 23.94 -23.51 -2.57
C TYR A 717 24.36 -24.33 -1.36
N THR A 718 23.60 -24.25 -0.26
CA THR A 718 23.79 -25.13 0.89
C THR A 718 22.85 -26.32 0.76
N ALA A 719 23.42 -27.52 0.60
CA ALA A 719 22.62 -28.72 0.43
C ALA A 719 21.81 -29.01 1.70
N CYS A 720 20.49 -29.10 1.59
CA CYS A 720 19.60 -29.41 2.70
C CYS A 720 19.61 -30.90 3.07
N VAL A 721 19.90 -31.77 2.10
CA VAL A 721 19.91 -33.23 2.22
C VAL A 721 21.11 -33.80 1.47
N SER A 722 21.66 -34.90 1.96
CA SER A 722 22.71 -35.62 1.25
C SER A 722 22.10 -36.41 0.08
N GLY A 723 22.73 -36.38 -1.09
CA GLY A 723 22.26 -37.14 -2.25
C GLY A 723 22.66 -36.55 -3.60
N SER A 724 22.21 -37.18 -4.68
CA SER A 724 22.54 -36.79 -6.05
C SER A 724 21.85 -35.48 -6.42
N HIS A 725 22.64 -34.46 -6.72
CA HIS A 725 22.20 -33.16 -7.22
C HIS A 725 22.68 -32.97 -8.66
N THR A 726 21.88 -32.27 -9.46
CA THR A 726 22.21 -31.92 -10.84
C THR A 726 22.09 -30.41 -11.04
N LEU A 727 23.15 -29.81 -11.59
CA LEU A 727 23.22 -28.41 -11.99
C LEU A 727 23.48 -28.34 -13.50
N ASN A 728 22.67 -27.62 -14.25
CA ASN A 728 22.85 -27.52 -15.70
C ASN A 728 22.40 -26.17 -16.28
N THR A 729 22.81 -25.88 -17.52
CA THR A 729 22.38 -24.73 -18.32
C THR A 729 21.48 -25.11 -19.51
N CYS A 730 20.90 -26.32 -19.49
CA CYS A 730 20.24 -26.91 -20.66
C CYS A 730 18.94 -26.21 -21.07
N ALA A 731 18.27 -25.52 -20.14
CA ALA A 731 16.93 -24.96 -20.36
C ALA A 731 16.93 -23.83 -21.40
N ALA A 732 17.90 -22.91 -21.30
CA ALA A 732 18.12 -21.84 -22.27
C ALA A 732 19.49 -21.20 -22.05
N ALA A 733 20.39 -21.29 -23.03
CA ALA A 733 21.66 -20.56 -23.06
C ALA A 733 21.86 -19.95 -24.44
N THR A 734 22.29 -18.68 -24.50
CA THR A 734 22.59 -17.97 -25.76
C THR A 734 24.06 -18.03 -26.16
N PHE A 735 24.88 -18.71 -25.36
CA PHE A 735 26.32 -18.82 -25.51
C PHE A 735 26.78 -20.19 -25.03
N ASP A 736 27.98 -20.57 -25.45
CA ASP A 736 28.66 -21.81 -25.07
C ASP A 736 29.09 -21.72 -23.59
N THR A 737 28.50 -22.56 -22.73
CA THR A 737 28.65 -22.45 -21.27
C THR A 737 29.68 -23.43 -20.72
N VAL A 738 30.34 -23.05 -19.62
CA VAL A 738 31.11 -23.97 -18.78
C VAL A 738 30.64 -23.83 -17.34
N LEU A 739 30.36 -24.94 -16.67
CA LEU A 739 29.96 -25.00 -15.26
C LEU A 739 31.05 -25.66 -14.41
N LEU A 740 31.21 -25.15 -13.19
CA LEU A 740 32.04 -25.74 -12.14
C LEU A 740 31.30 -25.76 -10.82
N VAL A 741 31.55 -26.79 -10.02
CA VAL A 741 31.08 -26.92 -8.64
C VAL A 741 32.30 -27.04 -7.73
N TYR A 742 32.34 -26.22 -6.68
CA TYR A 742 33.39 -26.19 -5.67
C TYR A 742 32.82 -26.40 -4.26
N THR A 743 33.67 -26.83 -3.34
CA THR A 743 33.53 -26.59 -1.88
C THR A 743 34.60 -25.61 -1.40
N GLY A 744 34.41 -25.02 -0.22
CA GLY A 744 35.31 -24.04 0.36
C GLY A 744 35.01 -22.60 -0.07
N ASP A 745 35.81 -21.65 0.44
CA ASP A 745 35.71 -20.23 0.11
C ASP A 745 36.71 -19.82 -0.96
N CYS A 746 36.56 -18.62 -1.54
CA CYS A 746 37.32 -18.15 -2.70
C CYS A 746 38.85 -18.23 -2.57
N GLY A 747 39.40 -18.18 -1.34
CA GLY A 747 40.83 -18.35 -1.08
C GLY A 747 41.31 -19.80 -0.96
N ALA A 748 40.41 -20.78 -0.93
CA ALA A 748 40.69 -22.20 -0.69
C ALA A 748 39.67 -23.13 -1.38
N LEU A 749 39.27 -22.81 -2.61
CA LEU A 749 38.29 -23.59 -3.37
C LEU A 749 38.83 -24.99 -3.72
N ALA A 750 38.03 -26.02 -3.45
CA ALA A 750 38.27 -27.39 -3.88
C ALA A 750 37.24 -27.79 -4.94
N GLN A 751 37.69 -28.10 -6.16
CA GLN A 751 36.79 -28.46 -7.25
C GLN A 751 36.16 -29.84 -7.01
N VAL A 752 34.84 -29.90 -7.09
CA VAL A 752 34.02 -31.11 -7.00
C VAL A 752 33.77 -31.69 -8.39
N ALA A 753 33.36 -30.85 -9.32
CA ALA A 753 33.04 -31.25 -10.69
C ALA A 753 33.13 -30.06 -11.66
N CYS A 754 33.26 -30.36 -12.96
CA CYS A 754 33.32 -29.38 -14.04
C CYS A 754 32.79 -30.00 -15.34
N ASN A 755 32.10 -29.21 -16.16
CA ASN A 755 31.64 -29.61 -17.49
C ASN A 755 31.55 -28.39 -18.42
N ASP A 756 31.88 -28.62 -19.70
CA ASP A 756 31.81 -27.66 -20.81
C ASP A 756 30.55 -27.99 -21.63
N ASP A 757 30.61 -29.12 -22.35
CA ASP A 757 29.50 -29.59 -23.17
C ASP A 757 28.87 -30.88 -22.65
N THR A 758 27.55 -31.01 -22.80
CA THR A 758 26.80 -32.25 -22.60
C THR A 758 25.92 -32.54 -23.82
N ALA A 759 26.09 -33.72 -24.42
CA ALA A 759 25.25 -34.15 -25.54
C ALA A 759 23.76 -34.19 -25.15
N GLY A 760 22.90 -33.54 -25.95
CA GLY A 760 21.48 -33.40 -25.71
C GLY A 760 21.09 -32.27 -24.74
N CYS A 761 22.03 -31.41 -24.34
CA CYS A 761 21.80 -30.26 -23.45
C CYS A 761 21.92 -28.95 -24.24
N GLY A 762 20.86 -28.13 -24.26
CA GLY A 762 20.86 -26.83 -24.94
C GLY A 762 20.90 -26.91 -26.47
N ALA A 763 21.07 -25.76 -27.13
CA ALA A 763 21.16 -25.68 -28.58
C ALA A 763 22.56 -26.08 -29.07
N ASN A 764 22.64 -27.04 -30.00
CA ASN A 764 23.88 -27.56 -30.58
C ASN A 764 24.85 -28.25 -29.60
N ASP A 765 24.33 -28.77 -28.47
CA ASP A 765 25.12 -29.47 -27.44
C ASP A 765 26.18 -28.60 -26.72
N LEU A 766 26.04 -27.26 -26.79
CA LEU A 766 26.97 -26.28 -26.20
C LEU A 766 26.60 -25.84 -24.77
N SER A 767 25.84 -26.66 -24.04
CA SER A 767 25.42 -26.35 -22.67
C SER A 767 25.92 -27.41 -21.72
N SER A 768 26.25 -26.99 -20.49
CA SER A 768 26.88 -27.86 -19.50
C SER A 768 25.86 -28.49 -18.56
N SER A 769 26.16 -29.70 -18.11
CA SER A 769 25.42 -30.40 -17.07
C SER A 769 26.36 -31.16 -16.14
N ILE A 770 26.17 -31.00 -14.84
CA ILE A 770 26.98 -31.63 -13.80
C ILE A 770 26.05 -32.35 -12.85
N THR A 771 26.39 -33.59 -12.51
CA THR A 771 25.75 -34.34 -11.42
C THR A 771 26.80 -34.72 -10.38
N TRP A 772 26.53 -34.45 -9.10
CA TRP A 772 27.41 -34.80 -7.99
C TRP A 772 26.59 -35.25 -6.77
N ASN A 773 27.24 -35.98 -5.85
CA ASN A 773 26.64 -36.31 -4.56
C ASN A 773 26.95 -35.19 -3.56
N ALA A 774 25.94 -34.41 -3.21
CA ALA A 774 26.05 -33.38 -2.19
C ALA A 774 25.92 -33.98 -0.78
N THR A 775 26.53 -33.31 0.20
CA THR A 775 26.42 -33.64 1.63
C THR A 775 25.56 -32.58 2.33
N ALA A 776 24.54 -33.00 3.09
CA ALA A 776 23.68 -32.11 3.87
C ALA A 776 24.49 -31.14 4.74
N GLY A 777 24.05 -29.88 4.80
CA GLY A 777 24.73 -28.79 5.51
C GLY A 777 25.99 -28.25 4.84
N THR A 778 26.46 -28.85 3.75
CA THR A 778 27.65 -28.37 3.02
C THR A 778 27.26 -27.29 2.02
N THR A 779 27.96 -26.15 2.07
CA THR A 779 27.83 -25.09 1.07
C THR A 779 28.72 -25.38 -0.13
N TYR A 780 28.09 -25.48 -1.29
CA TYR A 780 28.72 -25.56 -2.60
C TYR A 780 28.73 -24.18 -3.24
N ARG A 781 29.80 -23.87 -3.97
CA ARG A 781 29.91 -22.68 -4.82
C ARG A 781 29.85 -23.13 -6.27
N PHE A 782 28.95 -22.55 -7.04
CA PHE A 782 28.87 -22.79 -8.47
C PHE A 782 29.52 -21.63 -9.20
N ARG A 783 30.24 -21.94 -10.25
CA ARG A 783 30.83 -20.95 -11.14
C ARG A 783 30.34 -21.26 -12.55
N ALA A 784 29.74 -20.27 -13.18
CA ALA A 784 29.20 -20.37 -14.52
C ALA A 784 29.82 -19.27 -15.39
N GLY A 785 30.29 -19.62 -16.57
CA GLY A 785 30.88 -18.67 -17.52
C GLY A 785 30.89 -19.26 -18.92
N GLY A 786 31.60 -18.61 -19.85
CA GLY A 786 31.57 -19.00 -21.25
C GLY A 786 32.86 -19.64 -21.75
N PHE A 787 32.72 -20.57 -22.69
CA PHE A 787 33.87 -21.12 -23.41
C PHE A 787 34.61 -20.02 -24.17
N ASN A 788 35.93 -19.93 -24.01
CA ASN A 788 36.77 -18.84 -24.53
C ASN A 788 36.28 -17.41 -24.16
N GLY A 789 35.54 -17.25 -23.06
CA GLY A 789 35.00 -15.95 -22.64
C GLY A 789 33.75 -15.51 -23.40
N ALA A 790 33.00 -16.46 -23.97
CA ALA A 790 31.70 -16.18 -24.56
C ALA A 790 30.75 -15.54 -23.52
N GLN A 791 29.96 -14.57 -23.94
CA GLN A 791 29.06 -13.81 -23.08
C GLN A 791 27.62 -13.87 -23.60
N GLY A 792 26.66 -13.85 -22.68
CA GLY A 792 25.25 -13.82 -23.01
C GLY A 792 24.37 -14.05 -21.80
N THR A 793 23.19 -14.63 -22.04
CA THR A 793 22.22 -15.02 -21.01
C THR A 793 22.04 -16.52 -20.99
N ALA A 794 21.92 -17.10 -19.79
CA ALA A 794 21.66 -18.52 -19.62
C ALA A 794 20.74 -18.78 -18.41
N THR A 795 20.17 -19.98 -18.34
CA THR A 795 19.30 -20.43 -17.24
C THR A 795 19.97 -21.57 -16.51
N LEU A 796 20.38 -21.32 -15.28
CA LEU A 796 20.97 -22.30 -14.38
C LEU A 796 19.86 -23.09 -13.68
N THR A 797 19.77 -24.39 -13.92
CA THR A 797 18.77 -25.28 -13.31
C THR A 797 19.43 -26.15 -12.26
N LEU A 798 19.03 -25.99 -10.99
CA LEU A 798 19.45 -26.86 -9.90
C LEU A 798 18.31 -27.82 -9.51
N SER A 799 18.62 -29.11 -9.42
CA SER A 799 17.69 -30.16 -9.00
C SER A 799 18.37 -31.15 -8.05
N GLY A 800 17.60 -31.81 -7.19
CA GLY A 800 18.09 -32.74 -6.18
C GLY A 800 16.94 -33.38 -5.39
N PRO A 801 17.25 -34.20 -4.37
CA PRO A 801 16.23 -34.82 -3.51
C PRO A 801 15.50 -33.74 -2.71
N ALA A 802 14.19 -33.87 -2.55
CA ALA A 802 13.33 -32.85 -1.94
C ALA A 802 13.87 -32.36 -0.58
N CYS A 803 14.06 -31.05 -0.46
CA CYS A 803 14.28 -30.38 0.81
C CYS A 803 12.94 -30.29 1.53
N LEU A 804 12.70 -31.09 2.58
CA LEU A 804 11.61 -30.79 3.49
C LEU A 804 11.98 -29.49 4.25
N PRO A 805 11.03 -28.55 4.45
CA PRO A 805 11.30 -27.33 5.22
C PRO A 805 11.78 -27.71 6.63
N PRO A 806 12.65 -26.89 7.28
CA PRO A 806 12.96 -27.10 8.69
C PRO A 806 11.66 -27.08 9.50
N GLY A 807 11.54 -28.03 10.44
CA GLY A 807 10.34 -28.18 11.23
C GLY A 807 9.93 -26.92 12.01
N PRO A 808 8.67 -26.86 12.46
CA PRO A 808 8.17 -25.77 13.28
C PRO A 808 9.06 -25.51 14.51
N ALA A 809 9.08 -24.27 15.03
CA ALA A 809 9.93 -23.93 16.19
C ALA A 809 9.66 -24.79 17.43
N ASN A 810 8.44 -25.31 17.56
CA ASN A 810 8.00 -26.21 18.62
C ASN A 810 8.04 -27.71 18.24
N ASP A 811 8.87 -28.07 17.25
CA ASP A 811 9.15 -29.44 16.83
C ASP A 811 9.65 -30.31 17.99
N ASN A 812 10.55 -29.77 18.81
CA ASN A 812 11.09 -30.54 19.93
C ASN A 812 10.33 -30.28 21.23
N CYS A 813 10.14 -31.30 22.07
CA CYS A 813 9.46 -31.15 23.37
C CYS A 813 10.07 -30.05 24.26
N ASN A 814 11.40 -29.90 24.22
CA ASN A 814 12.11 -28.87 25.00
C ASN A 814 11.78 -27.44 24.53
N ASN A 815 11.33 -27.28 23.28
CA ASN A 815 10.97 -26.02 22.64
C ASN A 815 9.45 -25.82 22.52
N ARG A 816 8.65 -26.61 23.25
CA ARG A 816 7.18 -26.54 23.24
C ARG A 816 6.65 -25.11 23.40
N ALA A 817 5.66 -24.76 22.60
CA ALA A 817 5.04 -23.44 22.65
C ALA A 817 4.01 -23.34 23.79
N GLY A 818 3.88 -22.18 24.43
CA GLY A 818 2.77 -21.93 25.36
C GLY A 818 1.44 -21.85 24.61
N ILE A 819 0.40 -22.50 25.12
CA ILE A 819 -0.95 -22.48 24.53
C ILE A 819 -1.99 -22.13 25.59
N ALA A 820 -3.10 -21.52 25.17
CA ALA A 820 -4.25 -21.16 26.00
C ALA A 820 -5.54 -21.80 25.45
N LEU A 821 -6.66 -21.66 26.16
CA LEU A 821 -7.97 -22.08 25.66
C LEU A 821 -8.34 -21.33 24.37
N GLY A 822 -9.07 -22.00 23.48
CA GLY A 822 -9.45 -21.50 22.16
C GLY A 822 -8.78 -22.25 21.01
N ALA A 823 -8.94 -21.74 19.80
CA ALA A 823 -8.41 -22.29 18.57
C ALA A 823 -7.00 -21.74 18.27
N THR A 824 -6.04 -22.63 18.06
CA THR A 824 -4.64 -22.29 17.72
C THR A 824 -4.23 -22.98 16.42
N PRO A 825 -3.84 -22.24 15.37
CA PRO A 825 -3.35 -22.86 14.14
C PRO A 825 -1.98 -23.50 14.37
N PHE A 826 -1.74 -24.63 13.70
CA PHE A 826 -0.48 -25.37 13.74
C PHE A 826 -0.13 -25.99 12.38
N VAL A 827 1.13 -26.38 12.22
CA VAL A 827 1.64 -27.13 11.06
C VAL A 827 2.64 -28.16 11.55
N THR A 828 2.63 -29.37 10.98
CA THR A 828 3.55 -30.49 11.30
C THR A 828 4.48 -30.84 10.14
N THR A 829 4.34 -30.17 8.99
CA THR A 829 5.23 -30.36 7.84
C THR A 829 6.67 -29.98 8.21
N GLY A 830 7.60 -30.93 8.06
CA GLY A 830 9.02 -30.75 8.39
C GLY A 830 9.38 -31.06 9.85
N ALA A 831 8.40 -31.35 10.71
CA ALA A 831 8.65 -31.79 12.08
C ALA A 831 9.31 -33.18 12.11
N THR A 832 10.23 -33.38 13.06
CA THR A 832 10.83 -34.67 13.38
C THR A 832 9.89 -35.49 14.28
N THR A 833 10.15 -36.80 14.41
CA THR A 833 9.44 -37.65 15.39
C THR A 833 10.32 -37.81 16.61
N ASP A 834 10.17 -36.95 17.62
CA ASP A 834 11.09 -36.89 18.77
C ASP A 834 10.50 -37.40 20.08
N GLY A 835 9.17 -37.53 20.18
CA GLY A 835 8.50 -38.11 21.34
C GLY A 835 8.43 -39.65 21.38
N PRO A 836 8.23 -40.22 22.57
CA PRO A 836 8.16 -41.66 22.76
C PRO A 836 6.89 -42.28 22.17
N ALA A 837 6.98 -43.54 21.73
CA ALA A 837 5.82 -44.34 21.38
C ALA A 837 5.15 -44.88 22.67
N HIS A 838 3.82 -45.00 22.65
CA HIS A 838 3.04 -45.42 23.81
C HIS A 838 2.15 -46.59 23.46
N ALA A 839 2.28 -47.72 24.18
CA ALA A 839 1.46 -48.90 23.95
C ALA A 839 -0.04 -48.62 24.13
N ALA A 840 -0.39 -47.71 25.04
CA ALA A 840 -1.78 -47.27 25.27
C ALA A 840 -2.35 -46.41 24.13
N CYS A 841 -1.51 -45.93 23.21
CA CYS A 841 -1.87 -45.14 22.03
C CYS A 841 -1.77 -45.95 20.74
N ASP A 842 -1.87 -47.28 20.82
CA ASP A 842 -1.90 -48.14 19.64
C ASP A 842 -3.27 -48.06 18.97
N ASN A 843 -3.38 -47.17 17.99
CA ASN A 843 -4.51 -47.07 17.10
C ASN A 843 -4.16 -47.81 15.82
N ALA A 844 -4.90 -48.87 15.47
CA ALA A 844 -4.73 -49.64 14.24
C ALA A 844 -3.27 -50.05 13.90
N GLY A 845 -2.44 -50.40 14.90
CA GLY A 845 -1.06 -50.85 14.71
C GLY A 845 -0.01 -49.74 14.69
N SER A 846 -0.41 -48.49 14.95
CA SER A 846 0.50 -47.36 15.12
C SER A 846 0.42 -46.86 16.56
N ASN A 847 1.49 -47.06 17.33
CA ASN A 847 1.61 -46.61 18.72
C ASN A 847 2.42 -45.30 18.87
N GLN A 848 2.83 -44.70 17.75
CA GLN A 848 3.62 -43.48 17.70
C GLN A 848 2.76 -42.30 17.21
N VAL A 849 3.08 -41.09 17.67
CA VAL A 849 2.62 -39.82 17.08
C VAL A 849 3.77 -39.32 16.22
N THR A 850 3.65 -39.37 14.90
CA THR A 850 4.77 -39.07 13.99
C THR A 850 4.79 -37.61 13.57
N ASN A 851 5.96 -37.06 13.26
CA ASN A 851 6.18 -35.66 12.86
C ASN A 851 5.49 -34.70 13.83
N ASP A 852 5.90 -34.77 15.08
CA ASP A 852 5.17 -34.17 16.18
C ASP A 852 5.67 -32.78 16.55
N ILE A 853 4.74 -31.98 17.06
CA ILE A 853 5.00 -30.69 17.66
C ILE A 853 4.42 -30.67 19.07
N TRP A 854 4.96 -29.78 19.90
CA TRP A 854 4.68 -29.75 21.32
C TRP A 854 4.13 -28.42 21.80
N TYR A 855 3.18 -28.50 22.74
CA TYR A 855 2.62 -27.37 23.46
C TYR A 855 2.67 -27.59 24.97
N ASN A 856 2.78 -26.51 25.73
CA ASN A 856 2.61 -26.49 27.19
C ASN A 856 1.35 -25.70 27.54
N TYR A 857 0.39 -26.38 28.16
CA TYR A 857 -0.84 -25.78 28.66
C TYR A 857 -0.81 -25.71 30.20
N PRO A 858 -0.64 -24.51 30.79
CA PRO A 858 -0.92 -24.29 32.20
C PRO A 858 -2.43 -24.24 32.39
N SER A 859 -3.01 -25.26 33.03
CA SER A 859 -4.47 -25.30 33.17
C SER A 859 -4.99 -24.13 34.00
N SER A 860 -5.98 -23.41 33.45
CA SER A 860 -6.63 -22.27 34.11
C SER A 860 -7.92 -22.65 34.85
N CYS A 861 -8.31 -23.93 34.84
CA CYS A 861 -9.60 -24.42 35.30
C CYS A 861 -9.48 -25.77 36.03
N ASN A 862 -10.43 -26.04 36.94
CA ASN A 862 -10.72 -27.35 37.50
C ASN A 862 -11.90 -27.97 36.72
N GLY A 863 -11.67 -29.04 35.97
CA GLY A 863 -12.73 -29.61 35.12
C GLY A 863 -12.21 -30.53 34.03
N VAL A 864 -12.90 -30.58 32.90
CA VAL A 864 -12.53 -31.41 31.75
C VAL A 864 -11.94 -30.54 30.65
N LEU A 865 -10.68 -30.80 30.30
CA LEU A 865 -10.03 -30.23 29.11
C LEU A 865 -10.28 -31.15 27.91
N THR A 866 -10.97 -30.63 26.91
CA THR A 866 -11.02 -31.20 25.57
C THR A 866 -9.89 -30.62 24.73
N VAL A 867 -9.11 -31.50 24.12
CA VAL A 867 -8.06 -31.15 23.15
C VAL A 867 -8.45 -31.82 21.84
N ASP A 868 -8.74 -31.06 20.79
CA ASP A 868 -9.07 -31.63 19.50
C ASP A 868 -8.53 -30.89 18.29
N THR A 869 -8.42 -31.62 17.19
CA THR A 869 -8.05 -31.14 15.86
C THR A 869 -9.26 -31.20 14.90
N CYS A 870 -10.49 -31.20 15.42
CA CYS A 870 -11.69 -31.52 14.65
C CYS A 870 -12.18 -30.41 13.70
N SER A 871 -11.73 -29.17 13.91
CA SER A 871 -12.35 -28.00 13.25
C SER A 871 -11.86 -27.76 11.82
N ASP A 872 -10.56 -27.93 11.57
CA ASP A 872 -9.92 -27.71 10.27
C ASP A 872 -8.56 -28.40 10.26
N THR A 873 -8.52 -29.70 9.97
CA THR A 873 -7.27 -30.47 9.86
C THR A 873 -7.27 -31.23 8.54
N ASN A 874 -6.22 -31.04 7.75
CA ASN A 874 -6.15 -31.54 6.37
C ASN A 874 -5.40 -32.87 6.22
N TYR A 875 -5.06 -33.53 7.32
CA TYR A 875 -4.31 -34.78 7.35
C TYR A 875 -4.77 -35.67 8.51
N ASP A 876 -4.31 -36.92 8.49
CA ASP A 876 -4.57 -37.91 9.54
C ASP A 876 -3.78 -37.57 10.81
N SER A 877 -4.43 -36.88 11.74
CA SER A 877 -3.79 -36.33 12.93
C SER A 877 -3.79 -37.31 14.09
N LYS A 878 -2.84 -37.13 15.02
CA LYS A 878 -2.79 -37.87 16.27
C LYS A 878 -2.39 -36.96 17.42
N VAL A 879 -3.10 -37.07 18.55
CA VAL A 879 -2.87 -36.25 19.75
C VAL A 879 -2.55 -37.15 20.94
N ALA A 880 -1.57 -36.73 21.76
CA ALA A 880 -1.28 -37.29 23.06
C ALA A 880 -1.10 -36.18 24.10
N VAL A 881 -1.58 -36.40 25.32
CA VAL A 881 -1.52 -35.43 26.43
C VAL A 881 -0.89 -36.07 27.66
N TYR A 882 0.02 -35.33 28.29
CA TYR A 882 0.82 -35.79 29.44
C TYR A 882 0.63 -34.87 30.65
N ALA A 883 0.60 -35.48 31.85
CA ALA A 883 0.76 -34.76 33.10
C ALA A 883 2.22 -34.31 33.19
N TYR A 884 2.46 -33.00 33.23
CA TYR A 884 3.79 -32.44 33.03
C TYR A 884 4.33 -31.77 34.28
N ASP A 885 5.52 -32.19 34.72
CA ASP A 885 6.20 -31.70 35.92
C ASP A 885 7.30 -30.66 35.63
N GLY A 886 7.50 -30.29 34.37
CA GLY A 886 8.47 -29.27 33.98
C GLY A 886 9.65 -29.78 33.14
N THR A 887 9.79 -31.10 32.93
CA THR A 887 10.90 -31.66 32.12
C THR A 887 10.43 -32.67 31.07
N CYS A 888 10.99 -32.63 29.85
CA CYS A 888 10.64 -33.61 28.81
C CYS A 888 11.20 -35.02 29.06
N ALA A 889 12.14 -35.17 30.01
CA ALA A 889 12.72 -36.45 30.38
C ALA A 889 11.72 -37.38 31.11
N THR A 890 10.64 -36.83 31.65
CA THR A 890 9.61 -37.57 32.40
C THR A 890 8.45 -38.03 31.51
N ILE A 891 8.43 -37.64 30.23
CA ILE A 891 7.44 -38.09 29.25
C ILE A 891 7.63 -39.59 28.97
N SER A 892 6.64 -40.37 29.39
CA SER A 892 6.66 -41.83 29.35
C SER A 892 5.24 -42.37 29.46
N ASP A 893 5.05 -43.69 29.40
CA ASP A 893 3.75 -44.32 29.66
C ASP A 893 3.19 -43.96 31.05
N ALA A 894 4.04 -43.61 32.03
CA ALA A 894 3.61 -43.25 33.38
C ALA A 894 3.02 -41.84 33.48
N THR A 895 3.34 -40.95 32.55
CA THR A 895 2.86 -39.55 32.52
C THR A 895 1.83 -39.30 31.44
N LEU A 896 1.61 -40.26 30.53
CA LEU A 896 0.54 -40.22 29.53
C LEU A 896 -0.84 -40.23 30.21
N VAL A 897 -1.64 -39.20 29.93
CA VAL A 897 -3.00 -39.06 30.47
C VAL A 897 -4.02 -39.60 29.47
N ALA A 898 -3.91 -39.21 28.20
CA ALA A 898 -4.78 -39.69 27.13
C ALA A 898 -4.13 -39.50 25.76
N CYS A 899 -4.60 -40.24 24.76
CA CYS A 899 -4.23 -40.08 23.37
C CYS A 899 -5.33 -40.62 22.44
N ASN A 900 -5.33 -40.16 21.19
CA ASN A 900 -6.28 -40.56 20.17
C ASN A 900 -5.79 -40.19 18.76
N ASP A 901 -6.19 -40.94 17.71
CA ASP A 901 -6.05 -40.54 16.29
C ASP A 901 -7.39 -40.12 15.65
N ASP A 902 -8.43 -40.95 15.73
CA ASP A 902 -9.69 -40.79 14.99
C ASP A 902 -10.91 -40.71 15.92
N ALA A 903 -11.29 -39.51 16.35
CA ALA A 903 -12.45 -39.32 17.25
C ALA A 903 -13.51 -38.32 16.74
N CYS A 904 -13.23 -37.57 15.68
CA CYS A 904 -14.17 -36.61 15.12
C CYS A 904 -15.10 -37.32 14.11
N GLY A 905 -16.35 -37.60 14.49
CA GLY A 905 -17.27 -38.48 13.73
C GLY A 905 -17.54 -38.07 12.27
N GLY A 906 -17.82 -39.07 11.42
CA GLY A 906 -18.16 -38.90 10.00
C GLY A 906 -16.94 -38.83 9.06
N SER A 907 -16.22 -39.95 8.87
CA SER A 907 -15.00 -40.09 8.04
C SER A 907 -13.82 -39.17 8.36
N GLY A 908 -13.83 -38.43 9.48
CA GLY A 908 -12.74 -37.53 9.87
C GLY A 908 -11.56 -38.27 10.47
N LEU A 909 -10.36 -38.08 9.91
CA LEU A 909 -9.07 -38.58 10.42
C LEU A 909 -8.46 -37.62 11.47
N ALA A 910 -9.34 -36.98 12.24
CA ALA A 910 -8.98 -35.94 13.20
C ALA A 910 -9.15 -36.45 14.64
N SER A 911 -8.29 -35.97 15.52
CA SER A 911 -8.16 -36.46 16.88
C SER A 911 -8.91 -35.61 17.89
N ARG A 912 -9.43 -36.27 18.93
CA ARG A 912 -9.95 -35.61 20.12
C ARG A 912 -9.63 -36.44 21.35
N VAL A 913 -9.18 -35.79 22.41
CA VAL A 913 -9.12 -36.36 23.76
C VAL A 913 -9.87 -35.47 24.75
N SER A 914 -10.33 -36.04 25.85
CA SER A 914 -10.91 -35.31 26.97
C SER A 914 -10.32 -35.83 28.27
N ILE A 915 -9.70 -34.94 29.05
CA ILE A 915 -8.96 -35.31 30.26
C ILE A 915 -9.40 -34.48 31.47
N PRO A 916 -9.39 -35.05 32.68
CA PRO A 916 -9.55 -34.27 33.90
C PRO A 916 -8.34 -33.36 34.10
N VAL A 917 -8.58 -32.09 34.44
CA VAL A 917 -7.56 -31.08 34.71
C VAL A 917 -7.81 -30.31 35.99
N GLN A 918 -6.73 -29.90 36.65
CA GLN A 918 -6.75 -29.04 37.84
C GLN A 918 -6.07 -27.71 37.54
N ALA A 919 -6.64 -26.61 38.04
CA ALA A 919 -6.10 -25.27 37.86
C ALA A 919 -4.69 -25.18 38.47
N GLY A 920 -3.75 -24.64 37.70
CA GLY A 920 -2.33 -24.54 38.07
C GLY A 920 -1.48 -25.76 37.71
N GLN A 921 -2.06 -26.90 37.35
CA GLN A 921 -1.30 -28.05 36.83
C GLN A 921 -0.91 -27.81 35.36
N ASN A 922 0.33 -28.15 35.01
CA ASN A 922 0.81 -28.08 33.63
C ASN A 922 0.58 -29.41 32.89
N TYR A 923 0.21 -29.29 31.61
CA TYR A 923 0.06 -30.40 30.69
C TYR A 923 0.92 -30.18 29.44
N ALA A 924 1.62 -31.23 29.00
CA ALA A 924 2.28 -31.23 27.70
C ALA A 924 1.33 -31.86 26.68
N ILE A 925 1.09 -31.17 25.58
CA ILE A 925 0.21 -31.61 24.49
C ILE A 925 1.09 -31.85 23.27
N ARG A 926 1.04 -33.06 22.74
CA ARG A 926 1.77 -33.52 21.57
C ARG A 926 0.79 -33.71 20.42
N VAL A 927 1.06 -33.08 19.28
CA VAL A 927 0.24 -33.16 18.08
C VAL A 927 1.12 -33.59 16.91
N GLY A 928 0.73 -34.63 16.19
CA GLY A 928 1.44 -35.11 15.00
C GLY A 928 0.46 -35.80 14.07
N GLY A 929 0.94 -36.78 13.31
CA GLY A 929 0.13 -37.59 12.42
C GLY A 929 0.22 -39.09 12.67
N TYR A 930 -0.77 -39.80 12.14
CA TYR A 930 -0.76 -41.25 12.04
C TYR A 930 0.19 -41.71 10.92
N ASN A 931 1.08 -42.67 11.21
CA ASN A 931 1.95 -43.34 10.23
C ASN A 931 2.70 -42.43 9.24
N GLY A 932 3.19 -41.29 9.70
CA GLY A 932 4.01 -40.36 8.92
C GLY A 932 3.21 -39.26 8.23
N ALA A 933 1.89 -39.18 8.41
CA ALA A 933 1.09 -38.08 7.90
C ALA A 933 1.58 -36.74 8.50
N THR A 934 1.53 -35.68 7.68
CA THR A 934 1.82 -34.30 8.08
C THR A 934 0.87 -33.35 7.38
N GLY A 935 0.69 -32.16 7.94
CA GLY A 935 -0.14 -31.14 7.34
C GLY A 935 -0.30 -29.94 8.25
N ALA A 936 -1.33 -29.15 7.98
CA ALA A 936 -1.71 -28.02 8.81
C ALA A 936 -3.07 -28.28 9.43
N GLY A 937 -3.32 -27.68 10.59
CA GLY A 937 -4.65 -27.71 11.17
C GLY A 937 -4.85 -26.73 12.31
N THR A 938 -5.99 -26.86 12.97
CA THR A 938 -6.37 -26.05 14.14
C THR A 938 -6.50 -26.93 15.38
N LEU A 939 -5.66 -26.67 16.38
CA LEU A 939 -5.73 -27.29 17.69
C LEU A 939 -6.66 -26.45 18.58
N THR A 940 -7.77 -27.04 19.02
CA THR A 940 -8.76 -26.38 19.87
C THR A 940 -8.70 -26.95 21.27
N LEU A 941 -8.48 -26.07 22.25
CA LEU A 941 -8.56 -26.38 23.67
C LEU A 941 -9.84 -25.76 24.25
N ALA A 942 -10.68 -26.58 24.86
CA ALA A 942 -11.85 -26.12 25.60
C ALA A 942 -11.84 -26.74 26.99
N CYS A 943 -12.05 -25.93 28.03
CA CYS A 943 -12.20 -26.43 29.38
C CYS A 943 -13.59 -26.16 29.91
N VAL A 944 -14.25 -27.22 30.38
CA VAL A 944 -15.54 -27.12 31.06
C VAL A 944 -15.29 -27.38 32.54
N ALA A 945 -15.58 -26.38 33.38
CA ALA A 945 -15.45 -26.51 34.83
C ALA A 945 -16.35 -27.63 35.36
N CYS A 946 -15.91 -28.38 36.38
CA CYS A 946 -16.75 -29.40 37.01
C CYS A 946 -17.91 -28.73 37.77
N PRO A 947 -19.17 -28.80 37.29
CA PRO A 947 -20.24 -27.97 37.86
C PRO A 947 -20.66 -28.42 39.27
N CYS A 948 -20.42 -29.68 39.63
CA CYS A 948 -20.74 -30.23 40.96
C CYS A 948 -19.67 -29.96 42.04
N ASP A 949 -18.49 -29.43 41.70
CA ASP A 949 -17.50 -28.92 42.66
C ASP A 949 -17.92 -27.52 43.11
N TRP A 950 -18.96 -27.46 43.95
CA TRP A 950 -19.69 -26.23 44.28
C TRP A 950 -18.80 -25.15 44.89
N ASN A 951 -17.80 -25.53 45.68
CA ASN A 951 -16.86 -24.58 46.29
C ASN A 951 -15.57 -24.41 45.48
N SER A 952 -15.48 -25.05 44.30
CA SER A 952 -14.33 -24.99 43.39
C SER A 952 -13.01 -25.44 44.04
N SER A 953 -13.08 -26.37 45.00
CA SER A 953 -11.91 -26.87 45.72
C SER A 953 -11.00 -27.77 44.88
N GLY A 954 -11.49 -28.25 43.73
CA GLY A 954 -10.79 -29.19 42.86
C GLY A 954 -11.00 -30.66 43.22
N THR A 955 -11.90 -30.97 44.16
CA THR A 955 -12.28 -32.33 44.56
C THR A 955 -13.76 -32.39 44.91
N LEU A 956 -14.52 -33.35 44.39
CA LEU A 956 -15.93 -33.52 44.70
C LEU A 956 -16.12 -34.24 46.05
N THR A 957 -16.44 -33.53 47.12
CA THR A 957 -16.55 -34.10 48.46
C THR A 957 -17.91 -33.84 49.10
N SER A 958 -18.19 -34.43 50.26
CA SER A 958 -19.36 -34.06 51.04
C SER A 958 -19.41 -32.58 51.40
N GLN A 959 -18.27 -31.87 51.37
CA GLN A 959 -18.22 -30.43 51.62
C GLN A 959 -18.96 -29.66 50.52
N ASP A 960 -18.79 -30.03 49.24
CA ASP A 960 -19.52 -29.42 48.12
C ASP A 960 -21.02 -29.60 48.24
N PHE A 961 -21.44 -30.78 48.68
CA PHE A 961 -22.84 -31.04 48.99
C PHE A 961 -23.35 -30.12 50.10
N PHE A 962 -22.62 -29.98 51.22
CA PHE A 962 -23.05 -29.10 52.31
C PHE A 962 -23.02 -27.62 51.93
N ASP A 963 -22.04 -27.18 51.14
CA ASP A 963 -21.92 -25.79 50.67
C ASP A 963 -23.06 -25.45 49.69
N PHE A 964 -23.43 -26.40 48.81
CA PHE A 964 -24.59 -26.25 47.93
C PHE A 964 -25.89 -26.17 48.73
N ILE A 965 -26.11 -27.07 49.69
CA ILE A 965 -27.30 -27.05 50.56
C ILE A 965 -27.40 -25.74 51.33
N ALA A 966 -26.27 -25.23 51.84
CA ALA A 966 -26.23 -23.94 52.51
C ALA A 966 -26.56 -22.78 51.56
N ALA A 967 -26.05 -22.79 50.32
CA ALA A 967 -26.38 -21.79 49.31
C ALA A 967 -27.86 -21.87 48.88
N PHE A 968 -28.41 -23.08 48.79
CA PHE A 968 -29.79 -23.35 48.41
C PHE A 968 -30.79 -22.73 49.40
N PHE A 969 -30.56 -22.90 50.70
CA PHE A 969 -31.41 -22.28 51.74
C PHE A 969 -31.16 -20.77 51.91
N ASN A 970 -30.14 -20.21 51.25
CA ASN A 970 -29.85 -18.79 51.21
C ASN A 970 -30.22 -18.14 49.85
N ASP A 971 -30.97 -18.84 49.00
CA ASP A 971 -31.45 -18.32 47.69
C ASP A 971 -30.31 -17.94 46.72
N ASN A 972 -29.17 -18.63 46.83
CA ASN A 972 -27.96 -18.37 46.06
C ASN A 972 -27.41 -19.66 45.40
N ALA A 973 -28.32 -20.56 44.98
CA ALA A 973 -27.96 -21.83 44.36
C ALA A 973 -28.75 -22.09 43.06
N ASP A 974 -28.73 -21.13 42.16
CA ASP A 974 -29.20 -21.28 40.78
C ASP A 974 -28.14 -22.09 39.99
N TYR A 975 -28.33 -23.41 39.95
CA TYR A 975 -27.37 -24.37 39.41
C TYR A 975 -27.47 -24.49 37.89
N ASN A 976 -28.69 -24.39 37.35
CA ASN A 976 -28.93 -24.48 35.90
C ASN A 976 -28.92 -23.10 35.20
N ASN A 977 -28.70 -22.01 35.94
CA ASN A 977 -28.61 -20.62 35.50
C ASN A 977 -29.91 -20.09 34.86
N ASP A 978 -31.06 -20.47 35.39
CA ASP A 978 -32.38 -20.01 34.92
C ASP A 978 -32.88 -18.72 35.60
N GLY A 979 -32.10 -18.21 36.56
CA GLY A 979 -32.36 -16.99 37.32
C GLY A 979 -33.15 -17.23 38.62
N GLN A 980 -33.39 -18.48 39.03
CA GLN A 980 -34.11 -18.83 40.26
C GLN A 980 -33.38 -19.94 41.04
N THR A 981 -33.41 -19.90 42.38
CA THR A 981 -33.05 -21.07 43.20
C THR A 981 -34.31 -21.90 43.45
N SER A 982 -34.44 -23.02 42.75
CA SER A 982 -35.66 -23.85 42.74
C SER A 982 -35.37 -25.31 43.08
N SER A 983 -36.41 -26.10 43.35
CA SER A 983 -36.21 -27.55 43.53
C SER A 983 -35.54 -28.22 42.33
N GLN A 984 -35.62 -27.63 41.12
CA GLN A 984 -34.95 -28.15 39.94
C GLN A 984 -33.42 -28.07 40.09
N ASP A 985 -32.90 -26.95 40.59
CA ASP A 985 -31.46 -26.77 40.87
C ASP A 985 -30.94 -27.79 41.88
N PHE A 986 -31.74 -28.09 42.90
CA PHE A 986 -31.42 -29.12 43.88
C PHE A 986 -31.27 -30.50 43.23
N PHE A 987 -32.18 -30.87 42.33
CA PHE A 987 -32.12 -32.16 41.65
C PHE A 987 -31.02 -32.21 40.59
N ASP A 988 -30.78 -31.11 39.88
CA ASP A 988 -29.72 -30.99 38.87
C ASP A 988 -28.34 -31.10 39.53
N PHE A 989 -28.12 -30.42 40.67
CA PHE A 989 -26.91 -30.56 41.47
C PHE A 989 -26.76 -31.96 42.04
N LEU A 990 -27.81 -32.54 42.64
CA LEU A 990 -27.75 -33.88 43.23
C LEU A 990 -27.43 -34.95 42.18
N GLN A 991 -27.96 -34.77 40.95
CA GLN A 991 -27.65 -35.64 39.83
C GLN A 991 -26.17 -35.55 39.42
N CYS A 992 -25.60 -34.34 39.34
CA CYS A 992 -24.16 -34.18 39.11
C CYS A 992 -23.33 -34.73 40.28
N PHE A 993 -23.73 -34.47 41.52
CA PHE A 993 -22.98 -34.88 42.71
C PHE A 993 -22.90 -36.41 42.85
N LEU A 994 -24.00 -37.13 42.59
CA LEU A 994 -24.08 -38.60 42.72
C LEU A 994 -23.62 -39.35 41.47
N ALA A 995 -23.69 -38.71 40.30
CA ALA A 995 -23.25 -39.25 39.03
C ALA A 995 -22.45 -38.18 38.26
N PRO A 996 -21.26 -37.81 38.76
CA PRO A 996 -20.48 -36.74 38.17
C PRO A 996 -20.12 -37.02 36.72
N PRO A 997 -20.10 -35.99 35.85
CA PRO A 997 -19.60 -36.12 34.50
C PRO A 997 -18.21 -36.76 34.50
N ASN A 998 -17.94 -37.63 33.52
CA ASN A 998 -16.64 -38.26 33.36
C ASN A 998 -15.52 -37.21 33.37
N GLY A 999 -14.63 -37.28 34.36
CA GLY A 999 -13.52 -36.35 34.53
C GLY A 999 -13.70 -35.29 35.63
N CYS A 1000 -14.83 -35.25 36.33
CA CYS A 1000 -14.89 -34.60 37.64
C CYS A 1000 -14.11 -35.47 38.67
N PRO A 1001 -13.15 -34.90 39.43
CA PRO A 1001 -12.38 -35.65 40.42
C PRO A 1001 -13.30 -36.14 41.54
N ALA A 1002 -13.28 -37.46 41.80
CA ALA A 1002 -14.08 -38.14 42.83
C ALA A 1002 -13.42 -38.13 44.22
#